data_AF-A0AAW7RM49-F1
#
_entry.id   AF-A0AAW7RM49-F1
#
_cell.length_a   1.000
_cell.length_b   1.000
_cell.length_c   1.000
_cell.angle_alpha   90.00
_cell.angle_beta   90.00
_cell.angle_gamma   90.00
#
_symmetry.space_group_name_H-M   'P 1'
#
loop_
_entity.id
_entity.type
_entity.pdbx_description
1 polymer ?
#
loop_
_entity_poly.entity_id
_entity_poly.type
_entity_poly.pdbx_seq_one_letter_code
_entity_poly.pdbx_strand_id
1 'polypeptide(L)'
;MDAATQLARSHEIAAEIVHVLQKRTQHALEQYGKRLSEAFDGSDSSGHDPGAASFAAPLSPLSAWHYAVDTVQRSLLFWDTLRERGTQYVERAGQGLKPVLHFDYDVVLDGRQFERPVNYALVHIQPPDGVIVDAAKRPYLIIDPRAGHGPGIGGFKDDSQVGVALRAGHPVYFVVFFQEPEPGQTLLDVCAAEQAFVRKVRALHPDSLKPAIVGNCQGGWAAMMLASSSADDTGPIVINGAPMSYWSGAWSDGPGDNPMRYAGGLLGGTWLASFSSDLGNGKFDGAYLVQNFENLNPANTLWDKYYHVYDHIDTEPPRFLEFERWWGGYYLMNREEIEWITRNLFIGNKLWSGEVRDGTGKAFDLREIRSPIILFASMGDNITPPQQAFNWVADIYGSTEEIKSRGQVIIGLMEEDVGHLGIFVSGKVAKKEHAQIVSVLDAVETLPPGLYAMSIEEVKGADGKVAYEVTFAEHRLEEIAQHFNRFGRKDEQAFEAVAELSEFTQRAYELFMQPFVQQASNETTARALREFHPLRFQRWAFSDLNPWLGWLKPAADTVNAHRQQADDIELWRKLERRGSDVVSASLDFFRAMRDASTESLFFTLYTQPFMLHFAEQNRDRHAASPAATDPRDLPFVKDALASIDRGGYTEAVARAAFLLERSGEPFPLAQLATERELAETYAEYLPNLPPDQWRRIYGEQEIIATYAPQQAVATLPALLVRPEDRQRLLTLLDKLLGDPRVQSASVSEQQWAALQRIRAVLGAPPAKRPAKEPVAALERVQ
;
A
#
# COMPACT_ATOMS: atom_id res chain seq x y z
N MET A 1 15.08 -38.63 1.76
CA MET A 1 13.70 -39.11 2.02
C MET A 1 13.47 -40.38 1.22
N ASP A 2 12.71 -41.35 1.74
CA ASP A 2 12.36 -42.59 1.03
C ASP A 2 11.28 -42.33 -0.04
N ALA A 3 11.32 -43.07 -1.16
CA ALA A 3 10.45 -42.87 -2.32
C ALA A 3 8.95 -43.03 -1.97
N ALA A 4 8.64 -43.90 -1.02
CA ALA A 4 7.28 -44.08 -0.50
C ALA A 4 6.76 -42.81 0.19
N THR A 5 7.60 -42.09 0.94
CA THR A 5 7.25 -40.83 1.61
C THR A 5 7.00 -39.71 0.59
N GLN A 6 7.80 -39.63 -0.47
CA GLN A 6 7.62 -38.65 -1.54
C GLN A 6 6.31 -38.89 -2.32
N LEU A 7 5.98 -40.15 -2.61
CA LEU A 7 4.72 -40.52 -3.26
C LEU A 7 3.50 -40.21 -2.38
N ALA A 8 3.57 -40.50 -1.08
CA ALA A 8 2.50 -40.17 -0.14
C ALA A 8 2.26 -38.65 -0.06
N ARG A 9 3.33 -37.85 0.10
CA ARG A 9 3.26 -36.38 0.09
C ARG A 9 2.68 -35.84 -1.22
N SER A 10 3.08 -36.40 -2.36
CA SER A 10 2.55 -36.01 -3.67
C SER A 10 1.05 -36.30 -3.79
N HIS A 11 0.56 -37.42 -3.23
CA HIS A 11 -0.85 -37.77 -3.24
C HIS A 11 -1.67 -36.83 -2.32
N GLU A 12 -1.13 -36.49 -1.14
CA GLU A 12 -1.74 -35.52 -0.23
C GLU A 12 -1.90 -34.13 -0.88
N ILE A 13 -0.82 -33.61 -1.49
CA ILE A 13 -0.87 -32.32 -2.19
C ILE A 13 -1.86 -32.35 -3.36
N ALA A 14 -1.87 -33.43 -4.15
CA ALA A 14 -2.84 -33.57 -5.24
C ALA A 14 -4.29 -33.57 -4.74
N ALA A 15 -4.57 -34.23 -3.62
CA ALA A 15 -5.88 -34.21 -2.99
C ALA A 15 -6.27 -32.80 -2.47
N GLU A 16 -5.33 -32.07 -1.88
CA GLU A 16 -5.53 -30.69 -1.44
C GLU A 16 -5.83 -29.75 -2.62
N ILE A 17 -5.08 -29.86 -3.72
CA ILE A 17 -5.31 -29.05 -4.94
C ILE A 17 -6.71 -29.29 -5.49
N VAL A 18 -7.15 -30.55 -5.59
CA VAL A 18 -8.51 -30.89 -6.06
C VAL A 18 -9.56 -30.35 -5.09
N HIS A 19 -9.33 -30.46 -3.79
CA HIS A 19 -10.27 -29.95 -2.77
C HIS A 19 -10.43 -28.43 -2.87
N VAL A 20 -9.33 -27.69 -3.02
CA VAL A 20 -9.35 -26.22 -3.20
C VAL A 20 -10.09 -25.86 -4.48
N LEU A 21 -9.78 -26.50 -5.61
CA LEU A 21 -10.47 -26.26 -6.89
C LEU A 21 -11.98 -26.51 -6.79
N GLN A 22 -12.40 -27.59 -6.12
CA GLN A 22 -13.81 -27.88 -5.89
C GLN A 22 -14.48 -26.79 -5.05
N LYS A 23 -13.85 -26.35 -3.96
CA LYS A 23 -14.37 -25.29 -3.09
C LYS A 23 -14.49 -23.96 -3.83
N ARG A 24 -13.49 -23.58 -4.63
CA ARG A 24 -13.50 -22.37 -5.47
C ARG A 24 -14.62 -22.41 -6.51
N THR A 25 -14.77 -23.56 -7.18
CA THR A 25 -15.82 -23.77 -8.19
C THR A 25 -17.21 -23.69 -7.57
N GLN A 26 -17.41 -24.32 -6.41
CA GLN A 26 -18.69 -24.24 -5.69
C GLN A 26 -19.01 -22.80 -5.30
N HIS A 27 -18.03 -22.06 -4.75
CA HIS A 27 -18.22 -20.66 -4.39
C HIS A 27 -18.56 -19.78 -5.60
N ALA A 28 -17.88 -19.99 -6.73
CA ALA A 28 -18.18 -19.27 -7.97
C ALA A 28 -19.62 -19.52 -8.45
N LEU A 29 -20.10 -20.78 -8.39
CA LEU A 29 -21.47 -21.14 -8.75
C LEU A 29 -22.50 -20.52 -7.80
N GLU A 30 -22.23 -20.53 -6.49
CA GLU A 30 -23.09 -19.92 -5.47
C GLU A 30 -23.20 -18.40 -5.68
N GLN A 31 -22.06 -17.71 -5.89
CA GLN A 31 -22.04 -16.28 -6.17
C GLN A 31 -22.74 -15.94 -7.48
N TYR A 32 -22.52 -16.71 -8.54
CA TYR A 32 -23.21 -16.53 -9.81
C TYR A 32 -24.72 -16.69 -9.66
N GLY A 33 -25.16 -17.75 -8.98
CA GLY A 33 -26.57 -17.97 -8.68
C GLY A 33 -27.19 -16.83 -7.88
N LYS A 34 -26.47 -16.31 -6.88
CA LYS A 34 -26.89 -15.14 -6.09
C LYS A 34 -27.04 -13.89 -6.95
N ARG A 35 -26.02 -13.55 -7.75
CA ARG A 35 -26.07 -12.36 -8.64
C ARG A 35 -27.18 -12.46 -9.69
N LEU A 36 -27.43 -13.66 -10.22
CA LEU A 36 -28.56 -13.88 -11.13
C LEU A 36 -29.90 -13.67 -10.43
N SER A 37 -30.09 -14.23 -9.22
CA SER A 37 -31.31 -14.02 -8.43
C SER A 37 -31.53 -12.53 -8.16
N GLU A 38 -30.49 -11.80 -7.73
CA GLU A 38 -30.55 -10.36 -7.49
C GLU A 38 -30.94 -9.58 -8.76
N ALA A 39 -30.41 -9.96 -9.93
CA ALA A 39 -30.78 -9.36 -11.20
C ALA A 39 -32.24 -9.65 -11.61
N PHE A 40 -32.78 -10.84 -11.31
CA PHE A 40 -34.16 -11.20 -11.69
C PHE A 40 -35.21 -10.73 -10.68
N ASP A 41 -34.92 -10.83 -9.39
CA ASP A 41 -35.86 -10.56 -8.29
C ASP A 41 -35.92 -9.07 -7.94
N GLY A 42 -34.89 -8.29 -8.29
CA GLY A 42 -34.79 -6.86 -8.00
C GLY A 42 -34.38 -6.60 -6.55
N SER A 43 -33.37 -5.75 -6.37
CA SER A 43 -32.91 -5.32 -5.05
C SER A 43 -33.87 -4.31 -4.39
N ASP A 44 -35.04 -4.77 -3.91
CA ASP A 44 -35.84 -4.00 -2.95
C ASP A 44 -35.60 -4.57 -1.54
N SER A 45 -34.48 -4.18 -0.93
CA SER A 45 -34.19 -4.37 0.49
C SER A 45 -34.75 -3.23 1.36
N SER A 46 -35.78 -2.53 0.91
CA SER A 46 -36.67 -1.76 1.78
C SER A 46 -37.90 -2.61 2.03
N GLY A 47 -37.99 -3.20 3.23
CA GLY A 47 -39.08 -4.10 3.61
C GLY A 47 -40.46 -3.47 3.40
N HIS A 48 -41.04 -3.72 2.24
CA HIS A 48 -42.46 -3.75 1.91
C HIS A 48 -42.60 -4.77 0.79
N ASP A 49 -43.11 -5.95 1.12
CA ASP A 49 -43.59 -6.92 0.15
C ASP A 49 -44.86 -6.33 -0.50
N PRO A 50 -44.88 -6.21 -1.84
CA PRO A 50 -46.01 -6.77 -2.55
C PRO A 50 -45.50 -7.65 -3.70
N GLY A 51 -45.63 -8.96 -3.50
CA GLY A 51 -45.18 -9.99 -4.42
C GLY A 51 -45.63 -9.83 -5.87
N ALA A 52 -44.85 -10.43 -6.77
CA ALA A 52 -45.27 -10.97 -8.07
C ALA A 52 -46.15 -10.08 -9.00
N ALA A 53 -46.18 -8.76 -8.82
CA ALA A 53 -46.84 -7.80 -9.69
C ALA A 53 -45.90 -6.58 -9.81
N SER A 54 -45.26 -6.29 -10.95
CA SER A 54 -45.94 -6.00 -12.20
C SER A 54 -45.00 -6.20 -13.41
N PHE A 55 -45.06 -7.38 -14.04
CA PHE A 55 -44.89 -7.50 -15.50
C PHE A 55 -46.18 -7.10 -16.25
N ALA A 56 -47.12 -6.45 -15.55
CA ALA A 56 -48.49 -6.22 -15.98
C ALA A 56 -48.82 -4.74 -16.26
N ALA A 57 -47.82 -3.85 -16.32
CA ALA A 57 -47.96 -2.63 -17.11
C ALA A 57 -47.69 -3.01 -18.57
N PRO A 58 -48.65 -2.88 -19.50
CA PRO A 58 -48.41 -3.27 -20.88
C PRO A 58 -47.28 -2.40 -21.42
N LEU A 59 -46.20 -3.05 -21.85
CA LEU A 59 -45.17 -2.45 -22.68
C LEU A 59 -45.88 -1.90 -23.92
N SER A 60 -46.16 -0.61 -23.91
CA SER A 60 -46.91 0.03 -24.99
C SER A 60 -46.02 0.17 -26.21
N PRO A 61 -46.56 0.09 -27.45
CA PRO A 61 -45.76 0.36 -28.65
C PRO A 61 -45.10 1.75 -28.62
N LEU A 62 -45.73 2.73 -27.96
CA LEU A 62 -45.20 4.08 -27.82
C LEU A 62 -44.00 4.14 -26.88
N SER A 63 -44.08 3.53 -25.69
CA SER A 63 -42.94 3.48 -24.77
C SER A 63 -41.80 2.61 -25.30
N ALA A 64 -42.11 1.56 -26.09
CA ALA A 64 -41.10 0.78 -26.83
C ALA A 64 -40.37 1.65 -27.86
N TRP A 65 -41.10 2.51 -28.58
CA TRP A 65 -40.52 3.47 -29.52
C TRP A 65 -39.66 4.51 -28.81
N HIS A 66 -40.15 5.11 -27.72
CA HIS A 66 -39.38 6.06 -26.90
C HIS A 66 -38.08 5.42 -26.38
N TYR A 67 -38.14 4.17 -25.90
CA TYR A 67 -36.97 3.43 -25.47
C TYR A 67 -35.98 3.15 -26.62
N ALA A 68 -36.48 2.81 -27.81
CA ALA A 68 -35.63 2.61 -28.98
C ALA A 68 -34.93 3.91 -29.40
N VAL A 69 -35.64 5.04 -29.39
CA VAL A 69 -35.06 6.37 -29.63
C VAL A 69 -33.98 6.68 -28.59
N ASP A 70 -34.27 6.50 -27.30
CA ASP A 70 -33.31 6.70 -26.21
C ASP A 70 -32.06 5.83 -26.39
N THR A 71 -32.23 4.54 -26.68
CA THR A 71 -31.13 3.58 -26.93
C THR A 71 -30.22 4.04 -28.08
N VAL A 72 -30.79 4.50 -29.19
CA VAL A 72 -30.02 5.02 -30.33
C VAL A 72 -29.27 6.30 -29.95
N GLN A 73 -29.93 7.21 -29.24
CA GLN A 73 -29.30 8.46 -28.77
C GLN A 73 -28.13 8.17 -27.83
N ARG A 74 -28.32 7.34 -26.79
CA ARG A 74 -27.27 6.96 -25.85
C ARG A 74 -26.13 6.22 -26.55
N SER A 75 -26.42 5.37 -27.53
CA SER A 75 -25.40 4.67 -28.31
C SER A 75 -24.53 5.64 -29.10
N LEU A 76 -25.12 6.61 -29.79
CA LEU A 76 -24.36 7.61 -30.56
C LEU A 76 -23.46 8.45 -29.67
N LEU A 77 -23.98 8.92 -28.53
CA LEU A 77 -23.20 9.69 -27.56
C LEU A 77 -22.10 8.85 -26.90
N PHE A 78 -22.36 7.57 -26.62
CA PHE A 78 -21.35 6.65 -26.11
C PHE A 78 -20.21 6.44 -27.10
N TRP A 79 -20.52 6.19 -28.37
CA TRP A 79 -19.50 6.05 -29.41
C TRP A 79 -18.71 7.36 -29.60
N ASP A 80 -19.36 8.52 -29.55
CA ASP A 80 -18.68 9.81 -29.62
C ASP A 80 -17.77 10.04 -28.41
N THR A 81 -18.19 9.62 -27.21
CA THR A 81 -17.34 9.64 -26.00
C THR A 81 -16.09 8.76 -26.19
N LEU A 82 -16.22 7.57 -26.78
CA LEU A 82 -15.06 6.72 -27.09
C LEU A 82 -14.16 7.32 -28.17
N ARG A 83 -14.73 7.99 -29.18
CA ARG A 83 -13.98 8.76 -30.19
C ARG A 83 -13.21 9.91 -29.55
N GLU A 84 -13.84 10.64 -28.64
CA GLU A 84 -13.21 11.73 -27.91
C GLU A 84 -12.05 11.22 -27.04
N ARG A 85 -12.26 10.12 -26.31
CA ARG A 85 -11.19 9.44 -25.55
C ARG A 85 -9.97 9.14 -26.43
N GLY A 86 -10.20 8.56 -27.61
CA GLY A 86 -9.13 8.24 -28.55
C GLY A 86 -8.43 9.47 -29.11
N THR A 87 -9.20 10.52 -29.40
CA THR A 87 -8.68 11.80 -29.92
C THR A 87 -7.82 12.50 -28.87
N GLN A 88 -8.29 12.62 -27.63
CA GLN A 88 -7.52 13.17 -26.51
C GLN A 88 -6.23 12.36 -26.28
N TYR A 89 -6.29 11.03 -26.42
CA TYR A 89 -5.11 10.17 -26.32
C TYR A 89 -4.07 10.49 -27.40
N VAL A 90 -4.48 10.57 -28.68
CA VAL A 90 -3.60 10.88 -29.82
C VAL A 90 -2.93 12.24 -29.64
N GLU A 91 -3.70 13.27 -29.28
CA GLU A 91 -3.20 14.63 -29.08
C GLU A 91 -2.15 14.68 -27.97
N ARG A 92 -2.41 14.02 -26.84
CA ARG A 92 -1.49 14.01 -25.69
C ARG A 92 -0.26 13.15 -25.93
N ALA A 93 -0.40 12.02 -26.63
CA ALA A 93 0.74 11.21 -27.05
C ALA A 93 1.69 12.01 -27.94
N GLY A 94 1.15 12.84 -28.85
CA GLY A 94 1.94 13.77 -29.67
C GLY A 94 2.66 14.87 -28.87
N GLN A 95 2.23 15.15 -27.64
CA GLN A 95 2.82 16.15 -26.73
C GLN A 95 3.73 15.55 -25.65
N GLY A 96 4.04 14.24 -25.71
CA GLY A 96 4.95 13.57 -24.78
C GLY A 96 4.36 13.23 -23.40
N LEU A 97 3.03 13.08 -23.30
CA LEU A 97 2.29 12.63 -22.10
C LEU A 97 2.75 13.31 -20.79
N LYS A 98 2.41 14.58 -20.58
CA LYS A 98 2.72 15.28 -19.32
C LYS A 98 2.13 14.58 -18.07
N PRO A 99 2.75 14.72 -16.89
CA PRO A 99 2.20 14.27 -15.61
C PRO A 99 0.76 14.75 -15.42
N VAL A 100 -0.10 13.91 -14.85
CA VAL A 100 -1.53 14.19 -14.65
C VAL A 100 -1.83 14.84 -13.30
N LEU A 101 -0.96 15.74 -12.85
CA LEU A 101 -1.17 16.48 -11.61
C LEU A 101 -2.26 17.55 -11.81
N HIS A 102 -3.19 17.64 -10.86
CA HIS A 102 -4.19 18.72 -10.80
C HIS A 102 -3.57 20.07 -10.42
N PHE A 103 -2.49 20.02 -9.64
CA PHE A 103 -1.80 21.17 -9.09
C PHE A 103 -0.68 21.65 -10.01
N ASP A 104 -0.46 22.97 -10.06
CA ASP A 104 0.72 23.56 -10.69
C ASP A 104 1.99 23.19 -9.91
N TYR A 105 3.12 23.15 -10.61
CA TYR A 105 4.38 22.73 -10.01
C TYR A 105 5.61 23.36 -10.68
N ASP A 106 6.67 23.48 -9.90
CA ASP A 106 7.99 23.91 -10.34
C ASP A 106 8.96 22.72 -10.34
N VAL A 107 9.75 22.56 -11.40
CA VAL A 107 10.82 21.54 -11.44
C VAL A 107 11.99 22.01 -10.58
N VAL A 108 12.33 21.23 -9.55
CA VAL A 108 13.41 21.52 -8.60
C VAL A 108 14.72 20.86 -9.02
N LEU A 109 14.64 19.60 -9.44
CA LEU A 109 15.77 18.84 -9.98
C LEU A 109 15.30 17.97 -11.15
N ASP A 110 16.07 17.95 -12.22
CA ASP A 110 15.86 17.10 -13.39
C ASP A 110 16.96 16.04 -13.45
N GLY A 111 16.61 14.79 -13.18
CA GLY A 111 17.53 13.66 -13.13
C GLY A 111 18.20 13.37 -14.47
N ARG A 112 17.67 13.87 -15.60
CA ARG A 112 18.29 13.73 -16.92
C ARG A 112 19.58 14.55 -17.03
N GLN A 113 19.77 15.51 -16.13
CA GLN A 113 20.95 16.37 -16.06
C GLN A 113 22.02 15.85 -15.07
N PHE A 114 21.78 14.71 -14.42
CA PHE A 114 22.74 14.10 -13.51
C PHE A 114 23.89 13.40 -14.27
N GLU A 115 24.98 13.12 -13.57
CA GLU A 115 26.12 12.38 -14.13
C GLU A 115 25.70 11.00 -14.66
N ARG A 116 24.76 10.35 -13.97
CA ARG A 116 24.02 9.20 -14.46
C ARG A 116 22.57 9.65 -14.74
N PRO A 117 22.22 9.94 -16.01
CA PRO A 117 20.91 10.45 -16.36
C PRO A 117 19.80 9.45 -16.03
N VAL A 118 18.73 9.94 -15.42
CA VAL A 118 17.47 9.20 -15.28
C VAL A 118 16.29 10.05 -15.72
N ASN A 119 15.24 9.43 -16.26
CA ASN A 119 14.03 10.12 -16.72
C ASN A 119 13.09 10.56 -15.58
N TYR A 120 13.63 10.84 -14.40
CA TYR A 120 12.89 11.26 -13.21
C TYR A 120 13.22 12.71 -12.86
N ALA A 121 12.26 13.41 -12.29
CA ALA A 121 12.42 14.78 -11.80
C ALA A 121 11.72 14.96 -10.45
N LEU A 122 12.32 15.80 -9.60
CA LEU A 122 11.70 16.30 -8.39
C LEU A 122 10.96 17.58 -8.72
N VAL A 123 9.67 17.63 -8.42
CA VAL A 123 8.86 18.85 -8.53
C VAL A 123 8.37 19.31 -7.17
N HIS A 124 8.23 20.62 -6.99
CA HIS A 124 7.60 21.26 -5.84
C HIS A 124 6.19 21.69 -6.24
N ILE A 125 5.19 21.25 -5.49
CA ILE A 125 3.79 21.58 -5.79
C ILE A 125 3.48 22.99 -5.29
N GLN A 126 2.88 23.80 -6.16
CA GLN A 126 2.43 25.14 -5.80
C GLN A 126 1.11 25.04 -5.02
N PRO A 127 1.01 25.70 -3.86
CA PRO A 127 -0.24 25.70 -3.10
C PRO A 127 -1.34 26.43 -3.89
N PRO A 128 -2.57 25.88 -3.96
CA PRO A 128 -3.70 26.58 -4.54
C PRO A 128 -4.02 27.89 -3.81
N ASP A 129 -4.75 28.78 -4.48
CA ASP A 129 -5.21 30.05 -3.90
C ASP A 129 -5.93 29.82 -2.56
N GLY A 130 -5.48 30.52 -1.52
CA GLY A 130 -6.05 30.45 -0.16
C GLY A 130 -5.47 29.34 0.73
N VAL A 131 -4.58 28.48 0.22
CA VAL A 131 -3.85 27.50 1.03
C VAL A 131 -2.53 28.10 1.51
N ILE A 132 -2.30 28.12 2.82
CA ILE A 132 -1.05 28.62 3.42
C ILE A 132 -0.18 27.42 3.80
N VAL A 133 1.00 27.35 3.21
CA VAL A 133 2.03 26.34 3.53
C VAL A 133 3.12 26.98 4.39
N ASP A 134 3.48 26.28 5.47
CA ASP A 134 4.58 26.67 6.36
C ASP A 134 5.85 25.87 6.02
N ALA A 135 6.92 26.56 5.64
CA ALA A 135 8.19 25.95 5.30
C ALA A 135 8.88 25.23 6.47
N ALA A 136 8.53 25.55 7.72
CA ALA A 136 9.04 24.89 8.93
C ALA A 136 8.32 23.56 9.24
N LYS A 137 7.14 23.33 8.65
CA LYS A 137 6.46 22.04 8.78
C LYS A 137 7.19 20.95 7.99
N ARG A 138 6.97 19.70 8.40
CA ARG A 138 7.58 18.52 7.77
C ARG A 138 7.23 18.50 6.27
N PRO A 139 8.22 18.47 5.35
CA PRO A 139 7.95 18.33 3.93
C PRO A 139 7.49 16.90 3.59
N TYR A 140 6.65 16.77 2.58
CA TYR A 140 6.18 15.48 2.03
C TYR A 140 6.86 15.23 0.70
N LEU A 141 7.36 14.01 0.48
CA LEU A 141 7.82 13.54 -0.82
C LEU A 141 6.98 12.34 -1.25
N ILE A 142 6.17 12.53 -2.29
CA ILE A 142 5.27 11.49 -2.83
C ILE A 142 5.91 10.82 -4.05
N ILE A 143 5.95 9.49 -4.04
CA ILE A 143 6.49 8.63 -5.10
C ILE A 143 5.35 7.76 -5.64
N ASP A 144 4.97 8.04 -6.88
CA ASP A 144 3.90 7.31 -7.57
C ASP A 144 4.39 6.05 -8.27
N PRO A 145 3.48 5.11 -8.58
CA PRO A 145 3.85 3.89 -9.25
C PRO A 145 4.16 4.13 -10.72
N ARG A 146 5.29 3.60 -11.20
CA ARG A 146 5.57 3.41 -12.63
C ARG A 146 5.03 2.06 -13.13
N ALA A 147 3.80 1.72 -12.78
CA ALA A 147 3.19 0.42 -13.10
C ALA A 147 2.62 0.39 -14.53
N GLY A 148 3.38 0.88 -15.52
CA GLY A 148 2.98 1.03 -16.92
C GLY A 148 2.27 2.34 -17.26
N HIS A 149 1.74 3.04 -16.25
CA HIS A 149 1.13 4.37 -16.39
C HIS A 149 2.12 5.51 -16.11
N GLY A 150 1.70 6.74 -16.44
CA GLY A 150 2.41 7.98 -16.08
C GLY A 150 2.23 8.42 -14.62
N PRO A 151 3.06 9.36 -14.14
CA PRO A 151 3.01 9.88 -12.77
C PRO A 151 1.87 10.89 -12.58
N GLY A 152 1.53 11.13 -11.31
CA GLY A 152 0.64 12.21 -10.88
C GLY A 152 -0.70 11.73 -10.33
N ILE A 153 -0.90 10.42 -10.19
CA ILE A 153 -2.13 9.86 -9.65
C ILE A 153 -2.34 10.25 -8.18
N GLY A 154 -1.28 10.33 -7.37
CA GLY A 154 -1.36 10.84 -5.98
C GLY A 154 -1.75 12.32 -5.87
N GLY A 155 -1.75 13.06 -6.98
CA GLY A 155 -2.10 14.48 -7.11
C GLY A 155 -3.20 14.75 -8.15
N PHE A 156 -3.97 13.74 -8.54
CA PHE A 156 -4.88 13.80 -9.70
C PHE A 156 -6.10 14.72 -9.51
N LYS A 157 -6.42 15.10 -8.27
CA LYS A 157 -7.56 15.95 -7.89
C LYS A 157 -7.30 16.65 -6.56
N ASP A 158 -8.12 17.62 -6.21
CA ASP A 158 -8.04 18.31 -4.91
C ASP A 158 -8.15 17.36 -3.71
N ASP A 159 -9.04 16.36 -3.80
CA ASP A 159 -9.18 15.32 -2.78
C ASP A 159 -8.18 14.18 -3.03
N SER A 160 -6.88 14.49 -2.91
CA SER A 160 -5.78 13.54 -3.06
C SER A 160 -4.75 13.68 -1.93
N GLN A 161 -3.72 12.83 -1.90
CA GLN A 161 -2.63 12.90 -0.93
C GLN A 161 -1.93 14.27 -0.94
N VAL A 162 -1.65 14.80 -2.15
CA VAL A 162 -1.10 16.16 -2.33
C VAL A 162 -2.02 17.20 -1.69
N GLY A 163 -3.31 17.18 -2.05
CA GLY A 163 -4.26 18.16 -1.53
C GLY A 163 -4.48 18.08 -0.02
N VAL A 164 -4.47 16.87 0.56
CA VAL A 164 -4.58 16.67 2.02
C VAL A 164 -3.36 17.25 2.74
N ALA A 165 -2.14 16.97 2.28
CA ALA A 165 -0.93 17.50 2.90
C ALA A 165 -0.81 19.04 2.76
N LEU A 166 -1.16 19.59 1.60
CA LEU A 166 -1.20 21.05 1.38
C LEU A 166 -2.23 21.74 2.29
N ARG A 167 -3.44 21.18 2.43
CA ARG A 167 -4.47 21.71 3.35
C ARG A 167 -4.05 21.66 4.81
N ALA A 168 -3.23 20.68 5.19
CA ALA A 168 -2.61 20.61 6.52
C ALA A 168 -1.43 21.60 6.68
N GLY A 169 -1.05 22.32 5.61
CA GLY A 169 -0.03 23.37 5.62
C GLY A 169 1.40 22.89 5.40
N HIS A 170 1.60 21.66 4.91
CA HIS A 170 2.93 21.09 4.69
C HIS A 170 3.47 21.42 3.28
N PRO A 171 4.79 21.62 3.13
CA PRO A 171 5.43 21.65 1.82
C PRO A 171 5.31 20.29 1.14
N VAL A 172 4.89 20.27 -0.14
CA VAL A 172 4.70 19.01 -0.87
C VAL A 172 5.59 18.96 -2.10
N TYR A 173 6.35 17.88 -2.19
CA TYR A 173 7.18 17.52 -3.32
C TYR A 173 6.68 16.22 -3.94
N PHE A 174 6.89 16.08 -5.24
CA PHE A 174 6.45 14.94 -6.01
C PHE A 174 7.57 14.44 -6.90
N VAL A 175 7.75 13.11 -6.96
CA VAL A 175 8.66 12.48 -7.92
C VAL A 175 7.86 12.15 -9.17
N VAL A 176 8.18 12.85 -10.26
CA VAL A 176 7.61 12.58 -11.59
C VAL A 176 8.65 11.90 -12.47
N PHE A 177 8.18 11.22 -13.52
CA PHE A 177 9.03 10.62 -14.54
C PHE A 177 8.46 10.88 -15.93
N PHE A 178 9.33 10.86 -16.95
CA PHE A 178 8.95 11.08 -18.35
C PHE A 178 8.64 9.75 -19.05
N GLN A 179 7.94 9.82 -20.19
CA GLN A 179 7.50 8.62 -20.92
C GLN A 179 8.67 7.70 -21.35
N GLU A 180 9.73 8.32 -21.84
CA GLU A 180 10.91 7.63 -22.36
C GLU A 180 11.99 7.54 -21.29
N PRO A 181 12.54 6.35 -20.99
CA PRO A 181 13.71 6.20 -20.12
C PRO A 181 14.97 6.76 -20.77
N GLU A 182 15.91 7.23 -19.96
CA GLU A 182 17.23 7.62 -20.45
C GLU A 182 18.03 6.38 -20.88
N PRO A 183 18.87 6.45 -21.94
CA PRO A 183 19.64 5.30 -22.39
C PRO A 183 20.55 4.72 -21.29
N GLY A 184 20.42 3.41 -21.03
CA GLY A 184 21.25 2.72 -20.03
C GLY A 184 20.85 2.98 -18.58
N GLN A 185 19.82 3.79 -18.32
CA GLN A 185 19.24 3.96 -16.98
C GLN A 185 18.84 2.61 -16.39
N THR A 186 19.25 2.37 -15.14
CA THR A 186 18.80 1.23 -14.33
C THR A 186 17.94 1.67 -13.16
N LEU A 187 17.24 0.73 -12.52
CA LEU A 187 16.46 1.03 -11.32
C LEU A 187 17.34 1.49 -10.14
N LEU A 188 18.60 1.05 -10.08
CA LEU A 188 19.54 1.51 -9.06
C LEU A 188 19.96 2.96 -9.29
N ASP A 189 20.08 3.39 -10.55
CA ASP A 189 20.33 4.80 -10.87
C ASP A 189 19.11 5.67 -10.50
N VAL A 190 17.89 5.16 -10.69
CA VAL A 190 16.66 5.82 -10.24
C VAL A 190 16.66 6.00 -8.72
N CYS A 191 16.95 4.94 -7.96
CA CYS A 191 17.07 5.02 -6.50
C CYS A 191 18.14 6.05 -6.08
N ALA A 192 19.30 6.07 -6.73
CA ALA A 192 20.35 7.06 -6.45
C ALA A 192 19.90 8.50 -6.73
N ALA A 193 19.10 8.72 -7.77
CA ALA A 193 18.49 10.02 -8.06
C ALA A 193 17.46 10.42 -6.99
N GLU A 194 16.61 9.50 -6.55
CA GLU A 194 15.66 9.72 -5.45
C GLU A 194 16.36 10.10 -4.14
N GLN A 195 17.52 9.50 -3.83
CA GLN A 195 18.34 9.93 -2.69
C GLN A 195 18.82 11.38 -2.83
N ALA A 196 19.22 11.79 -4.04
CA ALA A 196 19.59 13.17 -4.31
C ALA A 196 18.39 14.12 -4.16
N PHE A 197 17.19 13.67 -4.54
CA PHE A 197 15.94 14.42 -4.35
C PHE A 197 15.64 14.64 -2.87
N VAL A 198 15.69 13.59 -2.03
CA VAL A 198 15.47 13.73 -0.57
C VAL A 198 16.48 14.68 0.05
N ARG A 199 17.77 14.55 -0.29
CA ARG A 199 18.82 15.48 0.19
C ARG A 199 18.54 16.92 -0.22
N LYS A 200 18.03 17.14 -1.43
CA LYS A 200 17.63 18.48 -1.89
C LYS A 200 16.44 19.02 -1.11
N VAL A 201 15.41 18.21 -0.86
CA VAL A 201 14.26 18.60 -0.02
C VAL A 201 14.73 19.00 1.38
N ARG A 202 15.61 18.21 2.00
CA ARG A 202 16.21 18.57 3.30
C ARG A 202 16.96 19.91 3.26
N ALA A 203 17.72 20.15 2.20
CA ALA A 203 18.47 21.40 2.06
C ALA A 203 17.55 22.63 1.86
N LEU A 204 16.35 22.43 1.30
CA LEU A 204 15.33 23.48 1.17
C LEU A 204 14.57 23.73 2.48
N HIS A 205 14.54 22.75 3.40
CA HIS A 205 13.83 22.82 4.68
C HIS A 205 14.78 22.47 5.85
N PRO A 206 15.80 23.30 6.14
CA PRO A 206 16.79 22.99 7.19
C PRO A 206 16.21 23.01 8.61
N ASP A 207 15.14 23.77 8.83
CA ASP A 207 14.51 23.97 10.14
C ASP A 207 13.32 23.04 10.40
N SER A 208 12.98 22.16 9.44
CA SER A 208 11.88 21.21 9.58
C SER A 208 12.35 19.83 10.07
N LEU A 209 11.40 19.01 10.52
CA LEU A 209 11.63 17.56 10.65
C LEU A 209 11.95 16.94 9.29
N LYS A 210 12.57 15.74 9.30
CA LYS A 210 12.93 15.00 8.08
C LYS A 210 11.70 14.72 7.22
N PRO A 211 11.83 14.76 5.87
CA PRO A 211 10.70 14.59 4.97
C PRO A 211 9.97 13.27 5.18
N ALA A 212 8.63 13.31 5.24
CA ALA A 212 7.82 12.09 5.16
C ALA A 212 7.83 11.56 3.73
N ILE A 213 8.09 10.26 3.56
CA ILE A 213 8.12 9.61 2.25
C ILE A 213 6.85 8.81 2.07
N VAL A 214 6.07 9.12 1.03
CA VAL A 214 4.81 8.44 0.73
C VAL A 214 4.97 7.69 -0.59
N GLY A 215 4.94 6.36 -0.55
CA GLY A 215 5.08 5.51 -1.71
C GLY A 215 3.77 4.78 -2.06
N ASN A 216 3.30 4.95 -3.30
CA ASN A 216 2.05 4.35 -3.77
C ASN A 216 2.32 3.12 -4.64
N CYS A 217 1.73 1.96 -4.30
CA CYS A 217 1.91 0.70 -5.02
C CYS A 217 3.41 0.41 -5.27
N GLN A 218 3.86 0.46 -6.53
CA GLN A 218 5.27 0.32 -6.88
C GLN A 218 6.17 1.36 -6.17
N GLY A 219 5.70 2.61 -6.04
CA GLY A 219 6.42 3.65 -5.31
C GLY A 219 6.65 3.31 -3.83
N GLY A 220 5.88 2.38 -3.26
CA GLY A 220 6.07 1.89 -1.89
C GLY A 220 7.38 1.12 -1.72
N TRP A 221 7.69 0.16 -2.59
CA TRP A 221 8.97 -0.53 -2.50
C TRP A 221 10.16 0.37 -2.86
N ALA A 222 9.96 1.36 -3.75
CA ALA A 222 10.98 2.38 -4.04
C ALA A 222 11.26 3.23 -2.79
N ALA A 223 10.22 3.67 -2.09
CA ALA A 223 10.33 4.38 -0.81
C ALA A 223 11.09 3.55 0.24
N MET A 224 10.86 2.24 0.31
CA MET A 224 11.57 1.34 1.23
C MET A 224 13.06 1.18 0.86
N MET A 225 13.39 1.06 -0.43
CA MET A 225 14.78 1.06 -0.90
C MET A 225 15.50 2.39 -0.62
N LEU A 226 14.82 3.51 -0.84
CA LEU A 226 15.30 4.85 -0.55
C LEU A 226 15.55 5.03 0.96
N ALA A 227 14.60 4.65 1.81
CA ALA A 227 14.70 4.78 3.25
C ALA A 227 15.79 3.89 3.85
N SER A 228 15.98 2.67 3.34
CA SER A 228 17.05 1.78 3.82
C SER A 228 18.45 2.21 3.37
N SER A 229 18.55 2.88 2.21
CA SER A 229 19.82 3.41 1.69
C SER A 229 20.16 4.82 2.20
N SER A 230 19.16 5.59 2.65
CA SER A 230 19.31 6.98 3.14
C SER A 230 18.57 7.22 4.46
N ALA A 231 18.70 6.29 5.40
CA ALA A 231 17.99 6.32 6.70
C ALA A 231 18.24 7.60 7.52
N ASP A 232 19.39 8.25 7.33
CA ASP A 232 19.70 9.51 8.02
C ASP A 232 18.96 10.71 7.41
N ASP A 233 18.51 10.61 6.15
CA ASP A 233 17.84 11.69 5.42
C ASP A 233 16.30 11.56 5.40
N THR A 234 15.75 10.35 5.57
CA THR A 234 14.31 10.11 5.46
C THR A 234 13.59 10.18 6.82
N GLY A 235 12.42 10.82 6.86
CA GLY A 235 11.47 10.77 7.98
C GLY A 235 10.57 9.53 7.92
N PRO A 236 9.38 9.56 8.56
CA PRO A 236 8.43 8.46 8.52
C PRO A 236 8.06 8.07 7.10
N ILE A 237 7.83 6.76 6.91
CA ILE A 237 7.53 6.16 5.61
C ILE A 237 6.08 5.71 5.61
N VAL A 238 5.31 6.05 4.58
CA VAL A 238 3.96 5.56 4.34
C VAL A 238 3.96 4.79 3.03
N ILE A 239 3.62 3.50 3.07
CA ILE A 239 3.46 2.71 1.84
C ILE A 239 2.00 2.26 1.69
N ASN A 240 1.42 2.59 0.54
CA ASN A 240 -0.01 2.42 0.28
C ASN A 240 -0.23 1.35 -0.79
N GLY A 241 -0.87 0.23 -0.43
CA GLY A 241 -1.12 -0.89 -1.33
C GLY A 241 0.15 -1.40 -2.01
N ALA A 242 1.28 -1.41 -1.29
CA ALA A 242 2.58 -1.75 -1.86
C ALA A 242 2.95 -3.23 -1.62
N PRO A 243 3.20 -4.03 -2.66
CA PRO A 243 3.57 -5.43 -2.48
C PRO A 243 5.03 -5.51 -2.03
N MET A 244 5.26 -6.22 -0.92
CA MET A 244 6.59 -6.42 -0.33
C MET A 244 6.91 -7.91 -0.14
N SER A 245 5.94 -8.75 0.21
CA SER A 245 6.06 -10.22 0.17
C SER A 245 5.34 -10.77 -1.06
N TYR A 246 6.04 -10.84 -2.18
CA TYR A 246 5.45 -11.01 -3.51
C TYR A 246 4.77 -12.37 -3.75
N TRP A 247 5.20 -13.41 -3.02
CA TRP A 247 4.60 -14.75 -3.12
C TRP A 247 3.38 -14.93 -2.20
N SER A 248 3.30 -14.14 -1.13
CA SER A 248 2.22 -14.25 -0.16
C SER A 248 0.86 -13.97 -0.79
N GLY A 249 -0.19 -14.51 -0.18
CA GLY A 249 -1.54 -14.29 -0.67
C GLY A 249 -2.59 -14.85 0.28
N ALA A 250 -3.84 -14.46 0.05
CA ALA A 250 -4.96 -14.88 0.88
C ALA A 250 -5.33 -16.35 0.61
N TRP A 251 -4.77 -17.27 1.40
CA TRP A 251 -5.36 -18.60 1.58
C TRP A 251 -6.44 -18.53 2.68
N SER A 252 -7.46 -17.69 2.45
CA SER A 252 -8.60 -17.56 3.34
C SER A 252 -9.72 -18.55 2.95
N ASP A 253 -10.56 -18.92 3.92
CA ASP A 253 -11.79 -19.69 3.66
C ASP A 253 -12.85 -18.89 2.85
N GLY A 254 -12.60 -17.62 2.54
CA GLY A 254 -13.41 -16.73 1.70
C GLY A 254 -12.80 -16.46 0.29
N PRO A 255 -13.48 -15.64 -0.54
CA PRO A 255 -13.08 -15.33 -1.91
C PRO A 255 -11.78 -14.50 -1.94
N GLY A 256 -10.63 -15.16 -1.86
CA GLY A 256 -9.33 -14.54 -2.15
C GLY A 256 -8.89 -14.92 -3.56
N ASP A 257 -9.09 -14.05 -4.54
CA ASP A 257 -8.70 -14.23 -5.95
C ASP A 257 -7.49 -13.34 -6.25
N ASN A 258 -6.26 -13.87 -6.10
CA ASN A 258 -5.03 -13.13 -6.43
C ASN A 258 -4.27 -13.80 -7.60
N PRO A 259 -4.87 -13.92 -8.79
CA PRO A 259 -4.32 -14.73 -9.89
C PRO A 259 -2.97 -14.21 -10.42
N MET A 260 -2.67 -12.91 -10.26
CA MET A 260 -1.43 -12.32 -10.78
C MET A 260 -0.16 -12.98 -10.23
N ARG A 261 -0.18 -13.45 -8.98
CA ARG A 261 0.99 -14.12 -8.38
C ARG A 261 1.36 -15.41 -9.12
N TYR A 262 0.37 -16.12 -9.66
CA TYR A 262 0.58 -17.37 -10.41
C TYR A 262 1.02 -17.14 -11.85
N ALA A 263 0.67 -15.98 -12.43
CA ALA A 263 0.96 -15.67 -13.83
C ALA A 263 2.46 -15.73 -14.13
N GLY A 264 3.30 -15.26 -13.21
CA GLY A 264 4.76 -15.33 -13.33
C GLY A 264 5.27 -16.76 -13.58
N GLY A 265 4.74 -17.75 -12.85
CA GLY A 265 5.09 -19.15 -13.06
C GLY A 265 4.47 -19.74 -14.33
N LEU A 266 3.20 -19.45 -14.61
CA LEU A 266 2.50 -20.02 -15.78
C LEU A 266 3.01 -19.48 -17.11
N LEU A 267 3.58 -18.28 -17.10
CA LEU A 267 4.21 -17.65 -18.27
C LEU A 267 5.71 -18.01 -18.41
N GLY A 268 6.24 -18.88 -17.54
CA GLY A 268 7.58 -19.43 -17.64
C GLY A 268 8.68 -18.58 -17.00
N GLY A 269 8.33 -17.65 -16.11
CA GLY A 269 9.25 -16.84 -15.34
C GLY A 269 9.57 -15.48 -15.98
N THR A 270 10.81 -15.03 -15.76
CA THR A 270 11.25 -13.65 -16.07
C THR A 270 11.59 -13.39 -17.54
N TRP A 271 11.87 -14.44 -18.33
CA TRP A 271 12.36 -14.33 -19.71
C TRP A 271 11.44 -13.54 -20.66
N LEU A 272 10.13 -13.54 -20.43
CA LEU A 272 9.19 -12.78 -21.25
C LEU A 272 9.38 -11.27 -21.14
N ALA A 273 9.79 -10.76 -19.97
CA ALA A 273 10.09 -9.34 -19.81
C ALA A 273 11.28 -8.96 -20.70
N SER A 274 12.33 -9.78 -20.68
CA SER A 274 13.52 -9.64 -21.52
C SER A 274 13.18 -9.75 -23.01
N PHE A 275 12.44 -10.78 -23.39
CA PHE A 275 12.00 -11.02 -24.77
C PHE A 275 11.17 -9.87 -25.33
N SER A 276 10.19 -9.39 -24.56
CA SER A 276 9.33 -8.28 -24.98
C SER A 276 10.12 -6.97 -25.08
N SER A 277 11.12 -6.78 -24.21
CA SER A 277 12.02 -5.61 -24.27
C SER A 277 12.94 -5.67 -25.48
N ASP A 278 13.50 -6.84 -25.81
CA ASP A 278 14.36 -7.02 -26.98
C ASP A 278 13.57 -6.82 -28.29
N LEU A 279 12.32 -7.31 -28.37
CA LEU A 279 11.39 -6.95 -29.45
C LEU A 279 11.08 -5.45 -29.49
N GLY A 280 11.04 -4.80 -28.33
CA GLY A 280 10.89 -3.36 -28.15
C GLY A 280 12.17 -2.54 -28.36
N ASN A 281 13.21 -3.14 -28.94
CA ASN A 281 14.52 -2.51 -29.20
C ASN A 281 15.21 -2.02 -27.90
N GLY A 282 15.21 -2.86 -26.87
CA GLY A 282 15.78 -2.58 -25.55
C GLY A 282 14.84 -1.87 -24.58
N LYS A 283 13.59 -1.58 -24.99
CA LYS A 283 12.57 -0.93 -24.18
C LYS A 283 11.37 -1.83 -23.97
N PHE A 284 11.00 -1.99 -22.71
CA PHE A 284 9.75 -2.63 -22.31
C PHE A 284 8.57 -1.66 -22.43
N ASP A 285 7.48 -2.13 -23.01
CA ASP A 285 6.25 -1.36 -23.14
C ASP A 285 5.33 -1.55 -21.94
N GLY A 286 5.14 -0.50 -21.14
CA GLY A 286 4.26 -0.52 -19.97
C GLY A 286 2.80 -0.83 -20.28
N ALA A 287 2.35 -0.74 -21.54
CA ALA A 287 1.02 -1.16 -21.94
C ALA A 287 0.72 -2.64 -21.63
N TYR A 288 1.75 -3.50 -21.59
CA TYR A 288 1.58 -4.90 -21.16
C TYR A 288 1.25 -5.02 -19.67
N LEU A 289 1.80 -4.13 -18.81
CA LEU A 289 1.45 -4.09 -17.39
C LEU A 289 0.00 -3.61 -17.20
N VAL A 290 -0.39 -2.57 -17.94
CA VAL A 290 -1.77 -2.09 -17.92
C VAL A 290 -2.75 -3.17 -18.39
N GLN A 291 -2.38 -3.92 -19.43
CA GLN A 291 -3.19 -5.03 -19.90
C GLN A 291 -3.35 -6.13 -18.83
N ASN A 292 -2.31 -6.41 -18.04
CA ASN A 292 -2.41 -7.35 -16.93
C ASN A 292 -3.41 -6.86 -15.87
N PHE A 293 -3.40 -5.56 -15.53
CA PHE A 293 -4.40 -5.00 -14.61
C PHE A 293 -5.82 -5.06 -15.18
N GLU A 294 -6.01 -4.75 -16.46
CA GLU A 294 -7.30 -4.84 -17.15
C GLU A 294 -7.84 -6.29 -17.16
N ASN A 295 -6.96 -7.28 -17.29
CA ASN A 295 -7.33 -8.70 -17.30
C ASN A 295 -7.78 -9.23 -15.94
N LEU A 296 -7.51 -8.52 -14.83
CA LEU A 296 -7.90 -9.00 -13.51
C LEU A 296 -9.40 -8.96 -13.29
N ASN A 297 -10.08 -7.95 -13.82
CA ASN A 297 -11.53 -7.83 -13.72
C ASN A 297 -12.17 -7.66 -15.11
N PRO A 298 -12.38 -8.76 -15.85
CA PRO A 298 -13.01 -8.72 -17.17
C PRO A 298 -14.42 -8.15 -17.15
N ALA A 299 -15.20 -8.35 -16.07
CA ALA A 299 -16.54 -7.77 -15.94
C ALA A 299 -16.47 -6.24 -15.99
N ASN A 300 -15.61 -5.64 -15.16
CA ASN A 300 -15.41 -4.20 -15.17
C ASN A 300 -14.76 -3.69 -16.47
N THR A 301 -13.68 -4.33 -16.92
CA THR A 301 -12.88 -3.88 -18.07
C THR A 301 -13.63 -3.98 -19.39
N LEU A 302 -14.37 -5.06 -19.62
CA LEU A 302 -15.04 -5.32 -20.90
C LEU A 302 -16.48 -4.82 -20.93
N TRP A 303 -17.12 -4.68 -19.76
CA TRP A 303 -18.56 -4.38 -19.68
C TRP A 303 -18.89 -3.24 -18.71
N ASP A 304 -18.77 -3.43 -17.39
CA ASP A 304 -19.41 -2.55 -16.40
C ASP A 304 -18.98 -1.09 -16.52
N LYS A 305 -17.68 -0.84 -16.75
CA LYS A 305 -17.14 0.51 -16.97
C LYS A 305 -17.84 1.20 -18.14
N TYR A 306 -17.95 0.52 -19.27
CA TYR A 306 -18.53 1.07 -20.49
C TYR A 306 -20.05 1.15 -20.42
N TYR A 307 -20.70 0.14 -19.83
CA TYR A 307 -22.13 0.16 -19.59
C TYR A 307 -22.51 1.29 -18.63
N HIS A 308 -21.71 1.57 -17.60
CA HIS A 308 -21.95 2.70 -16.70
C HIS A 308 -21.96 4.05 -17.45
N VAL A 309 -21.00 4.27 -18.36
CA VAL A 309 -20.99 5.46 -19.24
C VAL A 309 -22.23 5.48 -20.13
N TYR A 310 -22.59 4.35 -20.75
CA TYR A 310 -23.76 4.25 -21.62
C TYR A 310 -25.09 4.45 -20.85
N ASP A 311 -25.20 3.96 -19.61
CA ASP A 311 -26.37 4.10 -18.76
C ASP A 311 -26.53 5.55 -18.24
N HIS A 312 -25.42 6.22 -17.96
CA HIS A 312 -25.36 7.59 -17.43
C HIS A 312 -24.77 8.58 -18.44
N ILE A 313 -25.11 8.41 -19.73
CA ILE A 313 -24.42 9.11 -20.82
C ILE A 313 -24.52 10.64 -20.75
N ASP A 314 -25.57 11.15 -20.08
CA ASP A 314 -25.80 12.58 -19.97
C ASP A 314 -24.90 13.24 -18.89
N THR A 315 -24.28 12.46 -17.98
CA THR A 315 -23.52 13.00 -16.83
C THR A 315 -22.13 12.40 -16.65
N GLU A 316 -21.91 11.17 -17.09
CA GLU A 316 -20.69 10.39 -16.83
C GLU A 316 -19.50 10.67 -17.79
N PRO A 317 -19.68 11.05 -19.07
CA PRO A 317 -18.57 11.24 -20.00
C PRO A 317 -17.43 12.14 -19.49
N PRO A 318 -17.66 13.29 -18.84
CA PRO A 318 -16.57 14.13 -18.35
C PRO A 318 -15.66 13.41 -17.34
N ARG A 319 -16.27 12.69 -16.37
CA ARG A 319 -15.54 11.92 -15.34
C ARG A 319 -14.77 10.75 -15.97
N PHE A 320 -15.40 10.04 -16.90
CA PHE A 320 -14.77 8.94 -17.63
C PHE A 320 -13.56 9.41 -18.45
N LEU A 321 -13.72 10.49 -19.22
CA LEU A 321 -12.66 11.06 -20.06
C LEU A 321 -11.50 11.60 -19.21
N GLU A 322 -11.81 12.25 -18.09
CA GLU A 322 -10.79 12.69 -17.14
C GLU A 322 -9.95 11.51 -16.64
N PHE A 323 -10.58 10.43 -16.15
CA PHE A 323 -9.84 9.25 -15.72
C PHE A 323 -9.03 8.58 -16.86
N GLU A 324 -9.58 8.51 -18.07
CA GLU A 324 -8.89 7.97 -19.24
C GLU A 324 -7.65 8.77 -19.64
N ARG A 325 -7.53 10.04 -19.24
CA ARG A 325 -6.29 10.80 -19.42
C ARG A 325 -5.14 10.14 -18.67
N TRP A 326 -5.37 9.61 -17.48
CA TRP A 326 -4.33 8.86 -16.77
C TRP A 326 -4.23 7.41 -17.27
N TRP A 327 -5.36 6.69 -17.32
CA TRP A 327 -5.39 5.25 -17.66
C TRP A 327 -4.88 4.93 -19.08
N GLY A 328 -5.02 5.87 -20.02
CA GLY A 328 -4.51 5.74 -21.38
C GLY A 328 -3.03 6.13 -21.56
N GLY A 329 -2.36 6.64 -20.53
CA GLY A 329 -0.98 7.13 -20.62
C GLY A 329 0.06 6.03 -20.41
N TYR A 330 0.55 5.43 -21.48
CA TYR A 330 1.50 4.30 -21.42
C TYR A 330 2.98 4.72 -21.45
N TYR A 331 3.71 4.29 -20.43
CA TYR A 331 5.11 4.66 -20.20
C TYR A 331 6.04 3.48 -20.44
N LEU A 332 7.29 3.78 -20.80
CA LEU A 332 8.29 2.77 -21.14
C LEU A 332 9.28 2.56 -20.00
N MET A 333 9.95 1.41 -20.02
CA MET A 333 11.09 1.10 -19.17
C MET A 333 12.23 0.57 -20.02
N ASN A 334 13.48 0.75 -19.60
CA ASN A 334 14.57 -0.01 -20.16
C ASN A 334 14.43 -1.49 -19.77
N ARG A 335 14.98 -2.38 -20.60
CA ARG A 335 15.02 -3.82 -20.30
C ARG A 335 15.58 -4.09 -18.91
N GLU A 336 16.68 -3.42 -18.56
CA GLU A 336 17.37 -3.59 -17.29
C GLU A 336 16.48 -3.26 -16.09
N GLU A 337 15.56 -2.29 -16.22
CA GLU A 337 14.63 -1.91 -15.16
C GLU A 337 13.55 -2.99 -14.93
N ILE A 338 12.86 -3.43 -16.00
CA ILE A 338 11.79 -4.44 -15.86
C ILE A 338 12.34 -5.82 -15.52
N GLU A 339 13.52 -6.15 -16.04
CA GLU A 339 14.20 -7.41 -15.73
C GLU A 339 14.58 -7.41 -14.24
N TRP A 340 15.16 -6.32 -13.74
CA TRP A 340 15.46 -6.20 -12.31
C TRP A 340 14.19 -6.37 -11.46
N ILE A 341 13.09 -5.72 -11.84
CA ILE A 341 11.81 -5.80 -11.11
C ILE A 341 11.30 -7.25 -11.07
N THR A 342 11.23 -7.92 -12.21
CA THR A 342 10.67 -9.27 -12.27
C THR A 342 11.58 -10.29 -11.58
N ARG A 343 12.90 -10.19 -11.76
CA ARG A 343 13.90 -11.12 -11.17
C ARG A 343 14.07 -10.96 -9.67
N ASN A 344 14.00 -9.73 -9.15
CA ASN A 344 14.28 -9.49 -7.73
C ASN A 344 13.02 -9.37 -6.89
N LEU A 345 11.91 -8.86 -7.44
CA LEU A 345 10.70 -8.62 -6.68
C LEU A 345 9.71 -9.77 -6.88
N PHE A 346 9.00 -9.81 -8.01
CA PHE A 346 7.82 -10.66 -8.16
C PHE A 346 8.14 -12.16 -8.28
N ILE A 347 9.20 -12.52 -9.01
CA ILE A 347 9.61 -13.93 -9.15
C ILE A 347 10.63 -14.29 -8.09
N GLY A 348 11.59 -13.41 -7.80
CA GLY A 348 12.69 -13.71 -6.87
C GLY A 348 12.36 -13.52 -5.39
N ASN A 349 11.42 -12.64 -5.04
CA ASN A 349 11.04 -12.32 -3.66
C ASN A 349 12.23 -11.91 -2.75
N LYS A 350 13.14 -11.08 -3.27
CA LYS A 350 14.48 -10.81 -2.69
C LYS A 350 14.62 -9.48 -1.95
N LEU A 351 13.64 -8.57 -2.05
CA LEU A 351 13.81 -7.21 -1.54
C LEU A 351 13.99 -7.18 -0.01
N TRP A 352 13.16 -7.94 0.69
CA TRP A 352 13.21 -8.02 2.16
C TRP A 352 14.32 -8.97 2.65
N SER A 353 14.81 -9.90 1.83
CA SER A 353 15.85 -10.86 2.22
C SER A 353 17.26 -10.24 2.27
N GLY A 354 17.43 -8.99 1.81
CA GLY A 354 18.73 -8.31 1.75
C GLY A 354 19.66 -8.85 0.66
N GLU A 355 19.15 -9.65 -0.27
CA GLU A 355 19.94 -10.15 -1.42
C GLU A 355 20.12 -9.08 -2.50
N VAL A 356 19.17 -8.13 -2.58
CA VAL A 356 19.24 -7.01 -3.52
C VAL A 356 20.30 -6.03 -3.03
N ARG A 357 21.24 -5.68 -3.91
CA ARG A 357 22.34 -4.75 -3.61
C ARG A 357 22.19 -3.44 -4.37
N ASP A 358 22.61 -2.36 -3.74
CA ASP A 358 22.74 -1.05 -4.35
C ASP A 358 23.95 -0.97 -5.30
N GLY A 359 24.13 0.18 -5.95
CA GLY A 359 25.25 0.42 -6.88
C GLY A 359 26.63 0.38 -6.22
N THR A 360 26.72 0.39 -4.89
CA THR A 360 27.96 0.27 -4.10
C THR A 360 28.23 -1.17 -3.65
N GLY A 361 27.28 -2.08 -3.87
CA GLY A 361 27.33 -3.47 -3.43
C GLY A 361 26.79 -3.70 -2.02
N LYS A 362 26.27 -2.66 -1.35
CA LYS A 362 25.60 -2.77 -0.04
C LYS A 362 24.20 -3.37 -0.24
N ALA A 363 23.83 -4.33 0.58
CA ALA A 363 22.49 -4.89 0.59
C ALA A 363 21.45 -3.84 1.02
N PHE A 364 20.27 -3.84 0.39
CA PHE A 364 19.10 -3.15 0.91
C PHE A 364 18.56 -3.94 2.12
N ASP A 365 19.07 -3.64 3.30
CA ASP A 365 18.55 -4.19 4.55
C ASP A 365 17.46 -3.26 5.10
N LEU A 366 16.20 -3.70 5.01
CA LEU A 366 15.06 -2.92 5.49
C LEU A 366 15.09 -2.68 7.01
N ARG A 367 15.88 -3.45 7.76
CA ARG A 367 16.09 -3.25 9.20
C ARG A 367 16.97 -2.05 9.51
N GLU A 368 17.61 -1.45 8.51
CA GLU A 368 18.37 -0.19 8.65
C GLU A 368 17.46 1.04 8.64
N ILE A 369 16.19 0.90 8.28
CA ILE A 369 15.21 1.99 8.38
C ILE A 369 14.98 2.30 9.86
N ARG A 370 15.26 3.55 10.27
CA ARG A 370 15.11 4.01 11.67
C ARG A 370 13.85 4.82 11.94
N SER A 371 13.18 5.23 10.88
CA SER A 371 11.97 6.05 10.93
C SER A 371 10.73 5.16 10.98
N PRO A 372 9.63 5.59 11.65
CA PRO A 372 8.39 4.83 11.68
C PRO A 372 7.86 4.49 10.29
N ILE A 373 7.24 3.32 10.16
CA ILE A 373 6.68 2.81 8.90
C ILE A 373 5.18 2.60 9.07
N ILE A 374 4.38 3.22 8.22
CA ILE A 374 2.92 3.04 8.12
C ILE A 374 2.62 2.21 6.88
N LEU A 375 1.96 1.07 7.10
CA LEU A 375 1.53 0.10 6.10
C LEU A 375 0.03 0.25 5.91
N PHE A 376 -0.41 0.79 4.77
CA PHE A 376 -1.82 0.91 4.44
C PHE A 376 -2.20 -0.14 3.39
N ALA A 377 -3.07 -1.09 3.77
CA ALA A 377 -3.64 -2.10 2.88
C ALA A 377 -5.18 -2.14 2.99
N SER A 378 -5.82 -2.78 2.02
CA SER A 378 -7.25 -3.05 2.06
C SER A 378 -7.56 -4.51 1.76
N MET A 379 -8.59 -5.05 2.41
CA MET A 379 -9.14 -6.38 2.12
C MET A 379 -9.84 -6.42 0.75
N GLY A 380 -10.26 -5.26 0.21
CA GLY A 380 -10.76 -5.12 -1.16
C GLY A 380 -9.67 -5.11 -2.24
N ASP A 381 -8.39 -5.08 -1.86
CA ASP A 381 -7.26 -5.05 -2.79
C ASP A 381 -6.92 -6.47 -3.31
N ASN A 382 -7.18 -6.69 -4.59
CA ASN A 382 -6.86 -7.92 -5.32
C ASN A 382 -5.51 -7.88 -6.07
N ILE A 383 -4.76 -6.78 -5.95
CA ILE A 383 -3.40 -6.60 -6.47
C ILE A 383 -2.40 -6.87 -5.36
N THR A 384 -2.60 -6.23 -4.21
CA THR A 384 -1.74 -6.29 -3.03
C THR A 384 -2.62 -6.59 -1.81
N PRO A 385 -3.06 -7.85 -1.66
CA PRO A 385 -3.82 -8.23 -0.48
C PRO A 385 -2.97 -8.02 0.78
N PRO A 386 -3.57 -7.91 1.97
CA PRO A 386 -2.84 -7.60 3.19
C PRO A 386 -1.66 -8.52 3.48
N GLN A 387 -1.75 -9.81 3.16
CA GLN A 387 -0.63 -10.73 3.33
C GLN A 387 0.61 -10.27 2.53
N GLN A 388 0.44 -9.76 1.31
CA GLN A 388 1.55 -9.23 0.51
C GLN A 388 2.10 -7.91 1.04
N ALA A 389 1.25 -7.08 1.65
CA ALA A 389 1.65 -5.81 2.25
C ALA A 389 2.35 -5.96 3.60
N PHE A 390 2.01 -7.00 4.39
CA PHE A 390 2.42 -7.13 5.79
C PHE A 390 3.44 -8.26 6.06
N ASN A 391 3.41 -9.39 5.34
CA ASN A 391 4.22 -10.56 5.73
C ASN A 391 5.73 -10.28 5.78
N TRP A 392 6.23 -9.32 5.01
CA TRP A 392 7.65 -9.01 4.95
C TRP A 392 8.18 -8.57 6.33
N VAL A 393 7.31 -8.02 7.19
CA VAL A 393 7.65 -7.69 8.59
C VAL A 393 8.04 -8.96 9.35
N ALA A 394 7.24 -10.03 9.23
CA ALA A 394 7.54 -11.33 9.82
C ALA A 394 8.72 -12.04 9.13
N ASP A 395 9.03 -11.65 7.89
CA ASP A 395 10.11 -12.23 7.10
C ASP A 395 11.48 -11.67 7.51
N ILE A 396 11.53 -10.41 7.94
CA ILE A 396 12.78 -9.74 8.33
C ILE A 396 13.02 -9.67 9.84
N TYR A 397 11.95 -9.61 10.64
CA TYR A 397 12.04 -9.55 12.10
C TYR A 397 11.71 -10.93 12.68
N GLY A 398 12.61 -11.47 13.49
CA GLY A 398 12.43 -12.78 14.11
C GLY A 398 11.46 -12.79 15.29
N SER A 399 11.21 -11.63 15.93
CA SER A 399 10.26 -11.50 17.03
C SER A 399 9.85 -10.05 17.28
N THR A 400 8.81 -9.85 18.11
CA THR A 400 8.39 -8.52 18.59
C THR A 400 9.52 -7.81 19.34
N GLU A 401 10.29 -8.57 20.13
CA GLU A 401 11.43 -8.06 20.87
C GLU A 401 12.57 -7.61 19.93
N GLU A 402 12.74 -8.21 18.75
CA GLU A 402 13.70 -7.68 17.77
C GLU A 402 13.29 -6.28 17.30
N ILE A 403 12.01 -6.09 16.94
CA ILE A 403 11.44 -4.78 16.54
C ILE A 403 11.72 -3.74 17.65
N LYS A 404 11.42 -4.10 18.90
CA LYS A 404 11.65 -3.25 20.07
C LYS A 404 13.12 -2.91 20.28
N SER A 405 14.00 -3.92 20.26
CA SER A 405 15.45 -3.72 20.44
C SER A 405 16.09 -2.81 19.39
N ARG A 406 15.50 -2.76 18.18
CA ARG A 406 15.95 -1.90 17.09
C ARG A 406 15.35 -0.49 17.17
N GLY A 407 14.42 -0.22 18.08
CA GLY A 407 13.72 1.05 18.18
C GLY A 407 12.73 1.31 17.05
N GLN A 408 12.28 0.25 16.37
CA GLN A 408 11.45 0.36 15.18
C GLN A 408 9.97 0.50 15.54
N VAL A 409 9.24 1.34 14.80
CA VAL A 409 7.79 1.51 14.91
C VAL A 409 7.15 1.11 13.58
N ILE A 410 6.26 0.11 13.61
CA ILE A 410 5.51 -0.33 12.42
C ILE A 410 4.03 -0.24 12.74
N ILE A 411 3.28 0.43 11.88
CA ILE A 411 1.85 0.67 12.06
C ILE A 411 1.11 0.09 10.86
N GLY A 412 0.19 -0.83 11.09
CA GLY A 412 -0.74 -1.32 10.08
C GLY A 412 -2.05 -0.56 10.12
N LEU A 413 -2.46 -0.01 8.98
CA LEU A 413 -3.80 0.49 8.74
C LEU A 413 -4.48 -0.46 7.74
N MET A 414 -5.62 -1.03 8.16
CA MET A 414 -6.42 -1.92 7.34
C MET A 414 -7.75 -1.27 7.01
N GLU A 415 -8.13 -1.31 5.74
CA GLU A 415 -9.48 -0.95 5.29
C GLU A 415 -10.19 -2.22 4.74
N GLU A 416 -11.53 -2.26 4.79
CA GLU A 416 -12.31 -3.46 4.49
C GLU A 416 -12.69 -3.63 2.99
N ASP A 417 -13.11 -2.58 2.30
CA ASP A 417 -13.83 -2.70 1.02
C ASP A 417 -13.17 -2.03 -0.20
N VAL A 418 -12.11 -1.26 0.01
CA VAL A 418 -11.49 -0.41 -1.01
C VAL A 418 -10.59 -1.24 -1.93
N GLY A 419 -10.92 -1.26 -3.23
CA GLY A 419 -10.03 -1.83 -4.24
C GLY A 419 -8.71 -1.06 -4.40
N HIS A 420 -7.70 -1.71 -5.00
CA HIS A 420 -6.32 -1.19 -5.12
C HIS A 420 -6.20 0.28 -5.50
N LEU A 421 -6.82 0.70 -6.60
CA LEU A 421 -6.78 2.10 -7.06
C LEU A 421 -7.42 3.04 -6.02
N GLY A 422 -8.52 2.61 -5.40
CA GLY A 422 -9.23 3.40 -4.41
C GLY A 422 -8.37 3.81 -3.22
N ILE A 423 -7.35 3.02 -2.87
CA ILE A 423 -6.41 3.31 -1.78
C ILE A 423 -5.74 4.68 -1.96
N PHE A 424 -5.43 5.09 -3.19
CA PHE A 424 -4.73 6.36 -3.46
C PHE A 424 -5.53 7.35 -4.32
N VAL A 425 -6.54 6.90 -5.08
CA VAL A 425 -7.35 7.79 -5.94
C VAL A 425 -8.71 8.14 -5.36
N SER A 426 -9.21 7.44 -4.34
CA SER A 426 -10.56 7.69 -3.85
C SER A 426 -10.62 8.98 -3.04
N GLY A 427 -11.61 9.83 -3.34
CA GLY A 427 -11.83 11.05 -2.56
C GLY A 427 -12.36 10.74 -1.15
N LYS A 428 -13.08 9.62 -0.99
CA LYS A 428 -13.49 9.09 0.31
C LYS A 428 -12.27 8.72 1.13
N VAL A 429 -11.33 7.99 0.52
CA VAL A 429 -10.10 7.54 1.19
C VAL A 429 -9.15 8.70 1.50
N ALA A 430 -9.09 9.70 0.61
CA ALA A 430 -8.34 10.92 0.87
C ALA A 430 -8.88 11.70 2.08
N LYS A 431 -10.21 11.83 2.20
CA LYS A 431 -10.87 12.60 3.28
C LYS A 431 -10.85 11.91 4.64
N LYS A 432 -10.75 10.58 4.66
CA LYS A 432 -10.74 9.78 5.89
C LYS A 432 -9.32 9.27 6.19
N GLU A 433 -8.87 8.23 5.50
CA GLU A 433 -7.62 7.52 5.80
C GLU A 433 -6.38 8.41 5.62
N HIS A 434 -6.18 9.04 4.46
CA HIS A 434 -4.99 9.90 4.24
C HIS A 434 -4.98 11.14 5.13
N ALA A 435 -6.16 11.72 5.41
CA ALA A 435 -6.28 12.82 6.35
C ALA A 435 -5.82 12.42 7.76
N GLN A 436 -6.17 11.21 8.21
CA GLN A 436 -5.70 10.70 9.50
C GLN A 436 -4.23 10.27 9.47
N ILE A 437 -3.73 9.72 8.36
CA ILE A 437 -2.29 9.45 8.24
C ILE A 437 -1.48 10.75 8.39
N VAL A 438 -1.93 11.84 7.76
CA VAL A 438 -1.28 13.16 7.90
C VAL A 438 -1.31 13.65 9.35
N SER A 439 -2.42 13.52 10.08
CA SER A 439 -2.47 13.91 11.49
C SER A 439 -1.58 13.02 12.38
N VAL A 440 -1.46 11.72 12.07
CA VAL A 440 -0.59 10.79 12.78
C VAL A 440 0.88 11.10 12.55
N LEU A 441 1.29 11.51 11.34
CA LEU A 441 2.69 11.78 11.00
C LEU A 441 3.35 12.89 11.86
N ASP A 442 2.56 13.75 12.48
CA ASP A 442 3.05 14.76 13.43
C ASP A 442 3.42 14.17 14.81
N ALA A 443 2.85 13.03 15.20
CA ALA A 443 3.08 12.40 16.51
C ALA A 443 3.71 11.01 16.42
N VAL A 444 3.76 10.40 15.24
CA VAL A 444 4.19 9.00 15.06
C VAL A 444 5.60 8.70 15.58
N GLU A 445 6.49 9.69 15.58
CA GLU A 445 7.86 9.52 16.07
C GLU A 445 7.96 9.44 17.60
N THR A 446 6.89 9.80 18.33
CA THR A 446 6.82 9.66 19.80
C THR A 446 6.31 8.30 20.25
N LEU A 447 5.77 7.49 19.33
CA LEU A 447 5.35 6.13 19.65
C LEU A 447 6.53 5.30 20.19
N PRO A 448 6.30 4.51 21.25
CA PRO A 448 7.23 3.46 21.65
C PRO A 448 7.50 2.52 20.47
N PRO A 449 8.68 1.88 20.42
CA PRO A 449 8.96 0.89 19.39
C PRO A 449 8.06 -0.33 19.56
N GLY A 450 7.58 -0.87 18.45
CA GLY A 450 6.60 -1.95 18.45
C GLY A 450 5.86 -2.08 17.13
N LEU A 451 4.89 -2.99 17.14
CA LEU A 451 3.99 -3.26 16.02
C LEU A 451 2.58 -2.87 16.45
N TYR A 452 1.95 -1.97 15.70
CA TYR A 452 0.66 -1.37 16.05
C TYR A 452 -0.37 -1.58 14.95
N ALA A 453 -1.62 -1.85 15.32
CA ALA A 453 -2.77 -1.66 14.45
C ALA A 453 -3.35 -0.26 14.70
N MET A 454 -3.52 0.50 13.63
CA MET A 454 -4.19 1.80 13.63
C MET A 454 -5.64 1.62 13.18
N SER A 455 -6.57 2.09 14.00
CA SER A 455 -8.01 2.10 13.71
C SER A 455 -8.52 3.52 13.60
N ILE A 456 -9.43 3.77 12.66
CA ILE A 456 -10.07 5.07 12.42
C ILE A 456 -11.57 4.94 12.61
N GLU A 457 -12.08 5.47 13.72
CA GLU A 457 -13.50 5.43 14.07
C GLU A 457 -14.20 6.75 13.73
N GLU A 458 -15.42 6.67 13.19
CA GLU A 458 -16.24 7.85 12.94
C GLU A 458 -17.02 8.24 14.19
N VAL A 459 -16.81 9.46 14.67
CA VAL A 459 -17.50 10.01 15.84
C VAL A 459 -18.33 11.21 15.39
N LYS A 460 -19.59 11.29 15.85
CA LYS A 460 -20.41 12.48 15.62
C LYS A 460 -20.01 13.58 16.60
N GLY A 461 -19.45 14.66 16.06
CA GLY A 461 -19.13 15.87 16.81
C GLY A 461 -20.37 16.52 17.42
N ALA A 462 -20.15 17.33 18.46
CA ALA A 462 -21.22 18.07 19.15
C ALA A 462 -21.95 19.08 18.23
N ASP A 463 -21.30 19.48 17.13
CA ASP A 463 -21.82 20.34 16.07
C ASP A 463 -22.53 19.57 14.94
N GLY A 464 -22.65 18.25 15.07
CA GLY A 464 -23.25 17.37 14.08
C GLY A 464 -22.34 17.01 12.90
N LYS A 465 -21.09 17.48 12.88
CA LYS A 465 -20.11 17.10 11.84
C LYS A 465 -19.47 15.76 12.17
N VAL A 466 -19.06 15.03 11.13
CA VAL A 466 -18.28 13.79 11.30
C VAL A 466 -16.86 14.18 11.71
N ALA A 467 -16.42 13.70 12.86
CA ALA A 467 -15.05 13.72 13.32
C ALA A 467 -14.49 12.30 13.27
N TYR A 468 -13.17 12.17 13.22
CA TYR A 468 -12.49 10.88 13.21
C TYR A 468 -11.63 10.78 14.47
N GLU A 469 -11.73 9.65 15.16
CA GLU A 469 -10.86 9.30 16.28
C GLU A 469 -9.91 8.19 15.84
N VAL A 470 -8.61 8.42 16.07
CA VAL A 470 -7.56 7.46 15.74
C VAL A 470 -7.12 6.77 17.01
N THR A 471 -7.12 5.43 17.00
CA THR A 471 -6.61 4.61 18.11
C THR A 471 -5.51 3.67 17.64
N PHE A 472 -4.57 3.40 18.52
CA PHE A 472 -3.47 2.46 18.29
C PHE A 472 -3.59 1.29 19.26
N ALA A 473 -3.53 0.07 18.74
CA ALA A 473 -3.45 -1.15 19.53
C ALA A 473 -2.11 -1.83 19.24
N GLU A 474 -1.29 -2.04 20.27
CA GLU A 474 -0.05 -2.80 20.12
C GLU A 474 -0.36 -4.29 19.95
N HIS A 475 0.35 -4.94 19.02
CA HIS A 475 0.25 -6.36 18.75
C HIS A 475 1.61 -7.04 18.74
N ARG A 476 1.59 -8.33 19.03
CA ARG A 476 2.78 -9.18 18.89
C ARG A 476 2.93 -9.67 17.45
N LEU A 477 4.15 -9.59 16.91
CA LEU A 477 4.49 -10.12 15.60
C LEU A 477 4.16 -11.60 15.49
N GLU A 478 4.40 -12.37 16.56
CA GLU A 478 4.15 -13.81 16.57
C GLU A 478 2.65 -14.15 16.41
N GLU A 479 1.77 -13.29 16.93
CA GLU A 479 0.31 -13.45 16.82
C GLU A 479 -0.18 -13.08 15.42
N ILE A 480 0.28 -11.93 14.89
CA ILE A 480 -0.07 -11.46 13.55
C ILE A 480 0.44 -12.43 12.48
N ALA A 481 1.67 -12.92 12.62
CA ALA A 481 2.26 -13.88 11.68
C ALA A 481 1.44 -15.18 11.62
N GLN A 482 0.91 -15.67 12.76
CA GLN A 482 0.03 -16.83 12.78
C GLN A 482 -1.32 -16.55 12.11
N HIS A 483 -1.86 -15.34 12.29
CA HIS A 483 -3.11 -14.92 11.67
C HIS A 483 -2.99 -14.88 10.13
N PHE A 484 -1.94 -14.24 9.61
CA PHE A 484 -1.72 -14.15 8.16
C PHE A 484 -1.21 -15.45 7.53
N ASN A 485 -0.48 -16.29 8.28
CA ASN A 485 0.17 -17.50 7.76
C ASN A 485 -0.34 -18.80 8.42
N ARG A 486 -1.67 -18.97 8.49
CA ARG A 486 -2.35 -20.12 9.13
C ARG A 486 -1.80 -21.50 8.72
N PHE A 487 -1.30 -21.65 7.49
CA PHE A 487 -0.76 -22.92 6.97
C PHE A 487 0.78 -22.99 6.97
N GLY A 488 1.46 -22.05 7.62
CA GLY A 488 2.93 -22.02 7.71
C GLY A 488 3.62 -21.82 6.35
N ARG A 489 2.97 -21.10 5.43
CA ARG A 489 3.50 -20.73 4.09
C ARG A 489 3.97 -21.92 3.25
N LYS A 490 3.37 -23.10 3.46
CA LYS A 490 3.67 -24.29 2.65
C LYS A 490 3.39 -24.08 1.17
N ASP A 491 2.46 -23.20 0.84
CA ASP A 491 2.10 -22.80 -0.51
C ASP A 491 3.24 -22.07 -1.24
N GLU A 492 4.16 -21.42 -0.52
CA GLU A 492 5.27 -20.67 -1.12
C GLU A 492 6.36 -21.57 -1.74
N GLN A 493 6.42 -22.87 -1.39
CA GLN A 493 7.38 -23.83 -1.99
C GLN A 493 7.24 -23.93 -3.51
N ALA A 494 6.00 -23.81 -4.03
CA ALA A 494 5.76 -23.80 -5.46
C ALA A 494 6.40 -22.57 -6.13
N PHE A 495 6.43 -21.43 -5.44
CA PHE A 495 7.04 -20.20 -5.94
C PHE A 495 8.57 -20.23 -5.86
N GLU A 496 9.14 -20.87 -4.83
CA GLU A 496 10.58 -21.16 -4.78
C GLU A 496 11.02 -21.98 -6.00
N ALA A 497 10.23 -22.98 -6.39
CA ALA A 497 10.48 -23.78 -7.59
C ALA A 497 10.36 -22.96 -8.90
N VAL A 498 9.40 -22.03 -8.96
CA VAL A 498 9.27 -21.07 -10.08
C VAL A 498 10.49 -20.18 -10.18
N ALA A 499 11.02 -19.68 -9.06
CA ALA A 499 12.18 -18.80 -9.04
C ALA A 499 13.43 -19.49 -9.63
N GLU A 500 13.68 -20.73 -9.24
CA GLU A 500 14.79 -21.54 -9.79
C GLU A 500 14.59 -21.84 -11.28
N LEU A 501 13.39 -22.27 -11.68
CA LEU A 501 13.11 -22.54 -13.10
C LEU A 501 13.23 -21.26 -13.95
N SER A 502 12.78 -20.13 -13.41
CA SER A 502 12.85 -18.83 -14.08
C SER A 502 14.30 -18.40 -14.33
N GLU A 503 15.22 -18.64 -13.40
CA GLU A 503 16.65 -18.38 -13.62
C GLU A 503 17.21 -19.23 -14.77
N PHE A 504 16.78 -20.49 -14.87
CA PHE A 504 17.15 -21.35 -16.00
C PHE A 504 16.56 -20.85 -17.33
N THR A 505 15.27 -20.54 -17.39
CA THR A 505 14.60 -20.10 -18.64
C THR A 505 15.11 -18.74 -19.11
N GLN A 506 15.37 -17.81 -18.19
CA GLN A 506 16.00 -16.52 -18.48
C GLN A 506 17.37 -16.71 -19.14
N ARG A 507 18.26 -17.53 -18.54
CA ARG A 507 19.60 -17.80 -19.12
C ARG A 507 19.51 -18.51 -20.47
N ALA A 508 18.57 -19.44 -20.62
CA ALA A 508 18.36 -20.11 -21.90
C ALA A 508 17.93 -19.12 -23.00
N TYR A 509 17.03 -18.19 -22.67
CA TYR A 509 16.63 -17.13 -23.60
C TYR A 509 17.82 -16.25 -23.99
N GLU A 510 18.55 -15.72 -23.02
CA GLU A 510 19.73 -14.84 -23.22
C GLU A 510 20.79 -15.51 -24.10
N LEU A 511 21.09 -16.79 -23.87
CA LEU A 511 22.14 -17.49 -24.60
C LEU A 511 21.73 -17.93 -26.00
N PHE A 512 20.50 -18.42 -26.18
CA PHE A 512 20.10 -19.11 -27.41
C PHE A 512 19.19 -18.30 -28.33
N MET A 513 18.38 -17.38 -27.80
CA MET A 513 17.34 -16.69 -28.56
C MET A 513 17.57 -15.19 -28.69
N GLN A 514 18.03 -14.53 -27.62
CA GLN A 514 18.20 -13.08 -27.56
C GLN A 514 19.02 -12.50 -28.72
N PRO A 515 20.18 -13.05 -29.14
CA PRO A 515 20.95 -12.48 -30.24
C PRO A 515 20.17 -12.38 -31.55
N PHE A 516 19.32 -13.38 -31.84
CA PHE A 516 18.49 -13.40 -33.03
C PHE A 516 17.31 -12.42 -32.93
N VAL A 517 16.71 -12.30 -31.75
CA VAL A 517 15.62 -11.34 -31.49
C VAL A 517 16.12 -9.91 -31.62
N GLN A 518 17.27 -9.60 -31.02
CA GLN A 518 17.89 -8.27 -31.13
C GLN A 518 18.30 -7.95 -32.57
N GLN A 519 18.82 -8.93 -33.32
CA GLN A 519 19.17 -8.73 -34.73
C GLN A 519 17.94 -8.44 -35.60
N ALA A 520 16.78 -9.02 -35.28
CA ALA A 520 15.53 -8.79 -36.00
C ALA A 520 14.79 -7.51 -35.56
N SER A 521 15.19 -6.92 -34.43
CA SER A 521 14.54 -5.76 -33.81
C SER A 521 15.25 -4.46 -34.16
N ASN A 522 14.47 -3.39 -34.33
CA ASN A 522 14.97 -2.03 -34.47
C ASN A 522 13.87 -1.03 -34.06
N GLU A 523 14.20 0.26 -34.04
CA GLU A 523 13.26 1.28 -33.58
C GLU A 523 11.96 1.35 -34.40
N THR A 524 12.01 1.04 -35.70
CA THR A 524 10.82 1.07 -36.56
C THR A 524 9.87 -0.09 -36.22
N THR A 525 10.40 -1.30 -36.09
CA THR A 525 9.59 -2.47 -35.71
C THR A 525 9.08 -2.35 -34.28
N ALA A 526 9.91 -1.87 -33.36
CA ALA A 526 9.55 -1.65 -31.97
C ALA A 526 8.42 -0.61 -31.83
N ARG A 527 8.53 0.52 -32.54
CA ARG A 527 7.45 1.51 -32.58
C ARG A 527 6.16 0.93 -33.15
N ALA A 528 6.24 0.17 -34.26
CA ALA A 528 5.07 -0.47 -34.83
C ALA A 528 4.40 -1.43 -33.83
N LEU A 529 5.17 -2.26 -33.13
CA LEU A 529 4.64 -3.15 -32.08
C LEU A 529 3.92 -2.37 -30.98
N ARG A 530 4.48 -1.25 -30.51
CA ARG A 530 3.85 -0.41 -29.48
C ARG A 530 2.54 0.21 -29.96
N GLU A 531 2.53 0.78 -31.17
CA GLU A 531 1.34 1.44 -31.75
C GLU A 531 0.20 0.46 -32.05
N PHE A 532 0.54 -0.77 -32.46
CA PHE A 532 -0.44 -1.84 -32.71
C PHE A 532 -0.74 -2.69 -31.48
N HIS A 533 -0.15 -2.38 -30.32
CA HIS A 533 -0.58 -2.97 -29.06
C HIS A 533 -2.09 -2.72 -28.87
N PRO A 534 -2.90 -3.72 -28.49
CA PRO A 534 -4.37 -3.58 -28.46
C PRO A 534 -4.87 -2.34 -27.72
N LEU A 535 -4.20 -1.97 -26.63
CA LEU A 535 -4.54 -0.79 -25.84
C LEU A 535 -4.29 0.55 -26.54
N ARG A 536 -3.27 0.66 -27.40
CA ARG A 536 -3.08 1.87 -28.22
C ARG A 536 -3.94 1.81 -29.47
N PHE A 537 -4.00 0.65 -30.12
CA PHE A 537 -4.80 0.39 -31.30
C PHE A 537 -6.26 0.84 -31.11
N GLN A 538 -6.91 0.37 -30.05
CA GLN A 538 -8.31 0.72 -29.80
C GLN A 538 -8.54 2.24 -29.60
N ARG A 539 -7.52 2.98 -29.17
CA ARG A 539 -7.62 4.43 -28.92
C ARG A 539 -7.45 5.21 -30.21
N TRP A 540 -6.38 4.97 -30.97
CA TRP A 540 -6.22 5.71 -32.23
C TRP A 540 -7.20 5.25 -33.31
N ALA A 541 -7.63 3.98 -33.33
CA ALA A 541 -8.63 3.49 -34.28
C ALA A 541 -10.03 4.11 -34.05
N PHE A 542 -10.37 4.40 -32.79
CA PHE A 542 -11.55 5.17 -32.40
C PHE A 542 -11.16 6.59 -32.03
N SER A 543 -10.70 7.37 -33.01
CA SER A 543 -10.36 8.79 -32.86
C SER A 543 -10.63 9.55 -34.15
N ASP A 544 -10.42 10.86 -34.13
CA ASP A 544 -10.48 11.71 -35.34
C ASP A 544 -9.41 11.38 -36.39
N LEU A 545 -8.42 10.53 -36.06
CA LEU A 545 -7.53 9.96 -37.08
C LEU A 545 -8.23 8.98 -38.03
N ASN A 546 -9.39 8.42 -37.65
CA ASN A 546 -10.15 7.50 -38.48
C ASN A 546 -11.23 8.26 -39.28
N PRO A 547 -11.05 8.45 -40.62
CA PRO A 547 -12.00 9.23 -41.42
C PRO A 547 -13.42 8.63 -41.46
N TRP A 548 -13.55 7.33 -41.21
CA TRP A 548 -14.85 6.66 -41.16
C TRP A 548 -15.72 7.14 -39.98
N LEU A 549 -15.13 7.76 -38.96
CA LEU A 549 -15.85 8.34 -37.81
C LEU A 549 -16.22 9.81 -38.01
N GLY A 550 -15.90 10.43 -39.14
CA GLY A 550 -16.15 11.86 -39.38
C GLY A 550 -17.62 12.29 -39.32
N TRP A 551 -18.57 11.35 -39.46
CA TRP A 551 -20.01 11.60 -39.33
C TRP A 551 -20.51 11.58 -37.86
N LEU A 552 -19.72 10.99 -36.95
CA LEU A 552 -20.17 10.67 -35.60
C LEU A 552 -20.34 11.92 -34.74
N LYS A 553 -19.36 12.83 -34.74
CA LYS A 553 -19.44 14.08 -33.97
C LYS A 553 -20.65 14.94 -34.37
N PRO A 554 -20.89 15.25 -35.67
CA PRO A 554 -22.10 15.99 -36.06
C PRO A 554 -23.41 15.29 -35.66
N ALA A 555 -23.44 13.95 -35.73
CA ALA A 555 -24.60 13.18 -35.30
C ALA A 555 -24.80 13.27 -33.77
N ALA A 556 -23.73 13.16 -32.98
CA ALA A 556 -23.75 13.30 -31.53
C ALA A 556 -24.16 14.73 -31.10
N ASP A 557 -23.63 15.76 -31.75
CA ASP A 557 -24.01 17.16 -31.51
C ASP A 557 -25.52 17.38 -31.79
N THR A 558 -26.04 16.76 -32.85
CA THR A 558 -27.48 16.79 -33.18
C THR A 558 -28.32 16.07 -32.13
N VAL A 559 -27.87 14.90 -31.68
CA VAL A 559 -28.52 14.13 -30.62
C VAL A 559 -28.53 14.90 -29.31
N ASN A 560 -27.42 15.53 -28.91
CA ASN A 560 -27.33 16.35 -27.71
C ASN A 560 -28.33 17.51 -27.75
N ALA A 561 -28.46 18.19 -28.89
CA ALA A 561 -29.42 19.28 -29.06
C ALA A 561 -30.89 18.83 -29.01
N HIS A 562 -31.16 17.55 -29.30
CA HIS A 562 -32.51 16.96 -29.35
C HIS A 562 -32.65 15.75 -28.43
N ARG A 563 -31.91 15.73 -27.31
CA ARG A 563 -31.91 14.62 -26.37
C ARG A 563 -33.33 14.46 -25.79
N GLN A 564 -33.91 13.27 -25.95
CA GLN A 564 -35.27 12.96 -25.47
C GLN A 564 -35.19 12.03 -24.27
N GLN A 565 -35.52 12.56 -23.09
CA GLN A 565 -35.75 11.77 -21.88
C GLN A 565 -37.25 11.61 -21.70
N ALA A 566 -37.72 10.37 -21.60
CA ALA A 566 -39.14 10.07 -21.46
C ALA A 566 -39.36 9.25 -20.19
N ASP A 567 -40.22 9.70 -19.28
CA ASP A 567 -40.44 9.03 -17.99
C ASP A 567 -41.12 7.65 -18.15
N ASP A 568 -41.77 7.40 -19.29
CA ASP A 568 -42.50 6.17 -19.59
C ASP A 568 -41.61 4.97 -20.00
N ILE A 569 -40.30 5.15 -20.05
CA ILE A 569 -39.33 4.10 -20.40
C ILE A 569 -38.63 3.45 -19.21
N GLU A 570 -38.90 3.88 -17.97
CA GLU A 570 -38.22 3.39 -16.77
C GLU A 570 -38.27 1.85 -16.64
N LEU A 571 -39.40 1.22 -17.01
CA LEU A 571 -39.51 -0.24 -17.02
C LEU A 571 -38.56 -0.90 -18.03
N TRP A 572 -38.39 -0.31 -19.23
CA TRP A 572 -37.44 -0.78 -20.23
C TRP A 572 -36.00 -0.60 -19.77
N ARG A 573 -35.69 0.52 -19.11
CA ARG A 573 -34.35 0.79 -18.55
C ARG A 573 -34.02 -0.18 -17.43
N LYS A 574 -34.99 -0.54 -16.57
CA LYS A 574 -34.82 -1.61 -15.57
C LYS A 574 -34.52 -2.96 -16.22
N LEU A 575 -35.22 -3.34 -17.29
CA LEU A 575 -34.93 -4.58 -18.03
C LEU A 575 -33.54 -4.57 -18.67
N GLU A 576 -33.13 -3.43 -19.25
CA GLU A 576 -31.78 -3.24 -19.79
C GLU A 576 -30.70 -3.43 -18.71
N ARG A 577 -30.86 -2.77 -17.56
CA ARG A 577 -29.94 -2.88 -16.40
C ARG A 577 -29.83 -4.31 -15.90
N ARG A 578 -30.95 -5.02 -15.75
CA ARG A 578 -30.95 -6.44 -15.40
C ARG A 578 -30.21 -7.30 -16.42
N GLY A 579 -30.38 -7.02 -17.71
CA GLY A 579 -29.62 -7.66 -18.78
C GLY A 579 -28.11 -7.41 -18.64
N SER A 580 -27.72 -6.18 -18.32
CA SER A 580 -26.33 -5.83 -18.01
C SER A 580 -25.81 -6.57 -16.77
N ASP A 581 -26.60 -6.66 -15.70
CA ASP A 581 -26.22 -7.37 -14.48
C ASP A 581 -25.97 -8.87 -14.75
N VAL A 582 -26.75 -9.49 -15.64
CA VAL A 582 -26.52 -10.88 -16.08
C VAL A 582 -25.20 -11.02 -16.84
N VAL A 583 -24.86 -10.07 -17.73
CA VAL A 583 -23.57 -10.08 -18.45
C VAL A 583 -22.41 -9.90 -17.46
N SER A 584 -22.52 -8.93 -16.55
CA SER A 584 -21.56 -8.69 -15.47
C SER A 584 -21.34 -9.95 -14.63
N ALA A 585 -22.43 -10.57 -14.16
CA ALA A 585 -22.38 -11.81 -13.37
C ALA A 585 -21.74 -12.97 -14.13
N SER A 586 -21.99 -13.08 -15.44
CA SER A 586 -21.39 -14.12 -16.29
C SER A 586 -19.89 -13.93 -16.47
N LEU A 587 -19.44 -12.68 -16.63
CA LEU A 587 -18.01 -12.35 -16.74
C LEU A 587 -17.28 -12.55 -15.41
N ASP A 588 -17.93 -12.24 -14.28
CA ASP A 588 -17.39 -12.53 -12.95
C ASP A 588 -17.30 -14.03 -12.69
N PHE A 589 -18.30 -14.81 -13.11
CA PHE A 589 -18.23 -16.26 -13.03
C PHE A 589 -17.08 -16.82 -13.88
N PHE A 590 -16.91 -16.32 -15.11
CA PHE A 590 -15.77 -16.67 -15.94
C PHE A 590 -14.44 -16.33 -15.26
N ARG A 591 -14.31 -15.13 -14.68
CA ARG A 591 -13.13 -14.71 -13.92
C ARG A 591 -12.83 -15.69 -12.78
N ALA A 592 -13.82 -15.99 -11.94
CA ALA A 592 -13.64 -16.90 -10.81
C ALA A 592 -13.22 -18.31 -11.26
N MET A 593 -13.83 -18.84 -12.32
CA MET A 593 -13.46 -20.16 -12.88
C MET A 593 -12.05 -20.16 -13.49
N ARG A 594 -11.69 -19.09 -14.22
CA ARG A 594 -10.35 -18.91 -14.77
C ARG A 594 -9.31 -18.86 -13.65
N ASP A 595 -9.55 -18.08 -12.62
CA ASP A 595 -8.61 -17.86 -11.51
C ASP A 595 -8.42 -19.15 -10.70
N ALA A 596 -9.50 -19.89 -10.42
CA ALA A 596 -9.45 -21.20 -9.77
C ALA A 596 -8.68 -22.24 -10.61
N SER A 597 -8.90 -22.25 -11.93
CA SER A 597 -8.17 -23.15 -12.85
C SER A 597 -6.69 -22.80 -12.94
N THR A 598 -6.37 -21.50 -12.93
CA THR A 598 -5.01 -20.95 -12.95
C THR A 598 -4.24 -21.35 -11.69
N GLU A 599 -4.85 -21.17 -10.52
CA GLU A 599 -4.31 -21.59 -9.23
C GLU A 599 -4.05 -23.10 -9.19
N SER A 600 -5.05 -23.91 -9.59
CA SER A 600 -4.92 -25.37 -9.61
C SER A 600 -3.83 -25.85 -10.56
N LEU A 601 -3.75 -25.28 -11.77
CA LEU A 601 -2.72 -25.60 -12.74
C LEU A 601 -1.32 -25.24 -12.21
N PHE A 602 -1.19 -24.07 -11.60
CA PHE A 602 0.06 -23.61 -11.01
C PHE A 602 0.58 -24.61 -9.98
N PHE A 603 -0.22 -24.95 -8.97
CA PHE A 603 0.20 -25.90 -7.94
C PHE A 603 0.42 -27.29 -8.53
N THR A 604 -0.38 -27.72 -9.50
CA THR A 604 -0.18 -29.02 -10.18
C THR A 604 1.19 -29.10 -10.86
N LEU A 605 1.65 -28.02 -11.49
CA LEU A 605 2.96 -28.00 -12.16
C LEU A 605 4.13 -27.91 -11.16
N TYR A 606 4.01 -27.04 -10.15
CA TYR A 606 5.15 -26.64 -9.32
C TYR A 606 5.28 -27.41 -8.00
N THR A 607 4.30 -28.24 -7.64
CA THR A 607 4.39 -29.12 -6.46
C THR A 607 4.76 -30.57 -6.80
N GLN A 608 5.15 -30.84 -8.05
CA GLN A 608 5.65 -32.16 -8.44
C GLN A 608 6.96 -32.49 -7.68
N PRO A 609 7.22 -33.76 -7.33
CA PRO A 609 8.39 -34.15 -6.52
C PRO A 609 9.74 -33.65 -7.07
N PHE A 610 9.90 -33.63 -8.39
CA PHE A 610 11.11 -33.11 -9.05
C PHE A 610 11.27 -31.59 -8.85
N MET A 611 10.18 -30.82 -8.91
CA MET A 611 10.20 -29.37 -8.72
C MET A 611 10.42 -29.00 -7.25
N LEU A 612 9.81 -29.75 -6.32
CA LEU A 612 10.02 -29.56 -4.88
C LEU A 612 11.47 -29.83 -4.46
N HIS A 613 12.20 -30.68 -5.18
CA HIS A 613 13.63 -30.88 -4.93
C HIS A 613 14.46 -29.61 -5.18
N PHE A 614 14.12 -28.83 -6.23
CA PHE A 614 14.77 -27.54 -6.48
C PHE A 614 14.42 -26.51 -5.39
N ALA A 615 13.16 -26.48 -4.94
CA ALA A 615 12.73 -25.63 -3.84
C ALA A 615 13.49 -25.94 -2.53
N GLU A 616 13.62 -27.23 -2.17
CA GLU A 616 14.36 -27.66 -0.97
C GLU A 616 15.83 -27.21 -0.99
N GLN A 617 16.51 -27.28 -2.14
CA GLN A 617 17.89 -26.78 -2.28
C GLN A 617 18.00 -25.25 -2.11
N ASN A 618 16.97 -24.51 -2.50
CA ASN A 618 16.93 -23.06 -2.36
C ASN A 618 16.66 -22.64 -0.91
N ARG A 619 15.81 -23.40 -0.21
CA ARG A 619 15.47 -23.17 1.20
C ARG A 619 16.66 -23.41 2.14
N ASP A 620 17.47 -24.42 1.85
CA ASP A 620 18.72 -24.70 2.59
C ASP A 620 19.74 -23.54 2.49
N ARG A 621 19.63 -22.68 1.46
CA ARG A 621 20.46 -21.46 1.31
C ARG A 621 19.92 -20.26 2.10
N HIS A 622 18.63 -20.23 2.41
CA HIS A 622 17.92 -19.10 3.01
C HIS A 622 17.36 -19.40 4.41
N ALA A 623 17.77 -20.50 5.05
CA ALA A 623 17.27 -20.90 6.35
C ALA A 623 17.48 -19.78 7.39
N ALA A 624 16.39 -19.10 7.75
CA ALA A 624 16.33 -18.26 8.94
C ALA A 624 16.59 -19.11 10.18
N SER A 625 17.22 -18.50 11.19
CA SER A 625 17.50 -19.18 12.47
C SER A 625 16.23 -19.76 13.07
N PRO A 626 16.30 -20.96 13.69
CA PRO A 626 15.14 -21.58 14.30
C PRO A 626 14.52 -20.62 15.32
N ALA A 627 13.18 -20.53 15.31
CA ALA A 627 12.44 -19.79 16.32
C ALA A 627 12.91 -20.28 17.71
N ALA A 628 13.49 -19.37 18.50
CA ALA A 628 13.88 -19.69 19.87
C ALA A 628 12.64 -20.16 20.62
N THR A 629 12.73 -21.33 21.27
CA THR A 629 11.60 -21.91 22.01
C THR A 629 11.27 -21.10 23.28
N ASP A 630 12.22 -20.29 23.77
CA ASP A 630 12.06 -19.32 24.84
C ASP A 630 12.49 -17.92 24.35
N PRO A 631 11.65 -16.88 24.44
CA PRO A 631 12.02 -15.51 24.11
C PRO A 631 13.26 -14.98 24.87
N ARG A 632 13.54 -15.51 26.07
CA ARG A 632 14.77 -15.16 26.83
C ARG A 632 16.05 -15.67 26.19
N ASP A 633 15.95 -16.64 25.29
CA ASP A 633 17.11 -17.18 24.58
C ASP A 633 17.53 -16.34 23.38
N LEU A 634 16.70 -15.38 22.98
CA LEU A 634 16.96 -14.48 21.86
C LEU A 634 18.20 -13.60 22.15
N PRO A 635 19.12 -13.40 21.18
CA PRO A 635 20.35 -12.65 21.38
C PRO A 635 20.11 -11.23 21.94
N PHE A 636 19.16 -10.49 21.38
CA PHE A 636 18.84 -9.13 21.82
C PHE A 636 18.22 -9.08 23.23
N VAL A 637 17.50 -10.11 23.66
CA VAL A 637 16.99 -10.19 25.05
C VAL A 637 18.14 -10.49 26.00
N LYS A 638 19.04 -11.41 25.64
CA LYS A 638 20.25 -11.70 26.43
C LYS A 638 21.14 -10.49 26.56
N ASP A 639 21.38 -9.77 25.47
CA ASP A 639 22.22 -8.57 25.45
C ASP A 639 21.60 -7.45 26.30
N ALA A 640 20.29 -7.21 26.15
CA ALA A 640 19.57 -6.24 26.98
C ALA A 640 19.65 -6.61 28.47
N LEU A 641 19.36 -7.86 28.83
CA LEU A 641 19.44 -8.33 30.22
C LEU A 641 20.87 -8.32 30.79
N ALA A 642 21.89 -8.59 29.97
CA ALA A 642 23.30 -8.50 30.37
C ALA A 642 23.75 -7.05 30.62
N SER A 643 23.02 -6.07 30.08
CA SER A 643 23.24 -4.63 30.27
C SER A 643 22.35 -3.99 31.33
N ILE A 644 21.60 -4.78 32.12
CA ILE A 644 20.58 -4.29 33.07
C ILE A 644 21.09 -3.25 34.08
N ASP A 645 22.36 -3.34 34.48
CA ASP A 645 23.03 -2.44 35.42
C ASP A 645 23.94 -1.40 34.73
N ARG A 646 23.92 -1.33 33.40
CA ARG A 646 24.73 -0.42 32.58
C ARG A 646 23.86 0.68 31.97
N GLY A 647 24.44 1.87 31.83
CA GLY A 647 23.78 3.07 31.31
C GLY A 647 23.91 4.24 32.28
N GLY A 648 23.03 5.21 32.13
CA GLY A 648 22.96 6.41 32.95
C GLY A 648 21.55 6.97 33.07
N TYR A 649 21.45 8.30 33.07
CA TYR A 649 20.18 9.00 33.24
C TYR A 649 19.15 8.63 32.16
N THR A 650 19.57 8.51 30.89
CA THR A 650 18.67 8.22 29.77
C THR A 650 17.96 6.87 29.94
N GLU A 651 18.73 5.82 30.22
CA GLU A 651 18.23 4.47 30.43
C GLU A 651 17.32 4.42 31.68
N ALA A 652 17.66 5.17 32.73
CA ALA A 652 16.82 5.28 33.91
C ALA A 652 15.46 5.97 33.63
N VAL A 653 15.44 7.04 32.81
CA VAL A 653 14.20 7.70 32.39
C VAL A 653 13.36 6.77 31.52
N ALA A 654 13.94 6.13 30.51
CA ALA A 654 13.24 5.19 29.63
C ALA A 654 12.65 4.02 30.42
N ARG A 655 13.42 3.44 31.34
CA ARG A 655 12.95 2.36 32.23
C ARG A 655 11.83 2.82 33.15
N ALA A 656 11.93 4.02 33.71
CA ALA A 656 10.88 4.58 34.55
C ALA A 656 9.61 4.89 33.75
N ALA A 657 9.75 5.40 32.52
CA ALA A 657 8.63 5.68 31.63
C ALA A 657 7.83 4.40 31.32
N PHE A 658 8.50 3.33 30.87
CA PHE A 658 7.84 2.05 30.60
C PHE A 658 7.19 1.43 31.86
N LEU A 659 7.89 1.43 33.00
CA LEU A 659 7.32 0.89 34.25
C LEU A 659 6.08 1.66 34.75
N LEU A 660 5.90 2.90 34.29
CA LEU A 660 4.78 3.77 34.61
C LEU A 660 3.77 3.88 33.46
N GLU A 661 4.00 3.21 32.33
CA GLU A 661 3.11 3.17 31.18
C GLU A 661 1.87 2.30 31.46
N ARG A 662 0.79 2.53 30.71
CA ARG A 662 -0.37 1.64 30.70
C ARG A 662 -0.15 0.55 29.66
N SER A 663 0.23 -0.65 30.10
CA SER A 663 0.45 -1.78 29.20
C SER A 663 -0.86 -2.38 28.70
N GLY A 664 -1.00 -2.56 27.38
CA GLY A 664 -1.96 -3.48 26.77
C GLY A 664 -3.38 -2.96 26.51
N GLU A 665 -3.63 -1.65 26.66
CA GLU A 665 -4.89 -1.02 26.26
C GLU A 665 -4.69 -0.17 25.00
N PRO A 666 -5.64 -0.18 24.04
CA PRO A 666 -5.59 0.75 22.92
C PRO A 666 -5.58 2.20 23.42
N PHE A 667 -4.76 3.04 22.80
CA PHE A 667 -4.65 4.45 23.18
C PHE A 667 -4.95 5.38 22.00
N PRO A 668 -5.62 6.53 22.26
CA PRO A 668 -5.98 7.47 21.21
C PRO A 668 -4.79 8.33 20.79
N LEU A 669 -4.82 8.86 19.56
CA LEU A 669 -3.84 9.83 19.05
C LEU A 669 -3.72 11.08 19.95
N ALA A 670 -4.81 11.49 20.60
CA ALA A 670 -4.80 12.60 21.56
C ALA A 670 -3.86 12.35 22.75
N GLN A 671 -3.69 11.08 23.16
CA GLN A 671 -2.73 10.72 24.20
C GLN A 671 -1.29 10.96 23.72
N LEU A 672 -0.95 10.59 22.49
CA LEU A 672 0.39 10.85 21.91
C LEU A 672 0.67 12.34 21.76
N ALA A 673 -0.32 13.13 21.35
CA ALA A 673 -0.20 14.58 21.32
C ALA A 673 0.08 15.15 22.72
N THR A 674 -0.62 14.64 23.75
CA THR A 674 -0.39 15.02 25.15
C THR A 674 1.02 14.63 25.61
N GLU A 675 1.49 13.43 25.28
CA GLU A 675 2.84 12.96 25.61
C GLU A 675 3.92 13.82 24.94
N ARG A 676 3.71 14.23 23.69
CA ARG A 676 4.57 15.19 22.99
C ARG A 676 4.63 16.54 23.70
N GLU A 677 3.47 17.11 24.05
CA GLU A 677 3.42 18.39 24.78
C GLU A 677 4.09 18.30 26.16
N LEU A 678 3.93 17.17 26.86
CA LEU A 678 4.61 16.91 28.13
C LEU A 678 6.13 16.84 27.92
N ALA A 679 6.58 16.18 26.85
CA ALA A 679 8.00 16.10 26.52
C ALA A 679 8.60 17.47 26.19
N GLU A 680 7.86 18.33 25.48
CA GLU A 680 8.26 19.72 25.21
C GLU A 680 8.27 20.56 26.50
N THR A 681 7.25 20.44 27.35
CA THR A 681 7.13 21.17 28.64
C THR A 681 8.28 20.84 29.58
N TYR A 682 8.66 19.56 29.66
CA TYR A 682 9.67 19.04 30.58
C TYR A 682 10.99 18.70 29.90
N ALA A 683 11.27 19.30 28.73
CA ALA A 683 12.46 19.04 27.93
C ALA A 683 13.77 19.19 28.73
N GLU A 684 13.83 20.12 29.69
CA GLU A 684 15.00 20.29 30.57
C GLU A 684 15.32 19.05 31.44
N TYR A 685 14.31 18.21 31.73
CA TYR A 685 14.47 16.98 32.50
C TYR A 685 14.61 15.74 31.62
N LEU A 686 14.35 15.83 30.32
CA LEU A 686 14.45 14.69 29.42
C LEU A 686 15.84 14.59 28.78
N PRO A 687 16.23 13.40 28.31
CA PRO A 687 17.43 13.25 27.50
C PRO A 687 17.30 14.01 26.17
N ASN A 688 18.34 14.74 25.79
CA ASN A 688 18.40 15.39 24.48
C ASN A 688 19.02 14.42 23.46
N LEU A 689 18.18 13.61 22.83
CA LEU A 689 18.59 12.60 21.86
C LEU A 689 17.74 12.69 20.59
N PRO A 690 18.29 12.29 19.43
CA PRO A 690 17.50 12.05 18.24
C PRO A 690 16.36 11.04 18.51
N PRO A 691 15.16 11.22 17.94
CA PRO A 691 14.01 10.34 18.20
C PRO A 691 14.27 8.85 17.96
N ASP A 692 15.06 8.50 16.96
CA ASP A 692 15.46 7.12 16.66
C ASP A 692 16.32 6.48 17.77
N GLN A 693 17.24 7.26 18.34
CA GLN A 693 18.07 6.79 19.46
C GLN A 693 17.22 6.65 20.73
N TRP A 694 16.29 7.57 20.97
CA TRP A 694 15.36 7.48 22.09
C TRP A 694 14.52 6.20 22.02
N ARG A 695 13.88 5.92 20.87
CA ARG A 695 13.09 4.69 20.68
C ARG A 695 13.90 3.43 20.87
N ARG A 696 15.14 3.39 20.37
CA ARG A 696 16.04 2.23 20.59
C ARG A 696 16.30 1.98 22.07
N ILE A 697 16.69 3.02 22.81
CA ILE A 697 16.95 2.90 24.25
C ILE A 697 15.66 2.51 24.98
N TYR A 698 14.52 3.09 24.60
CA TYR A 698 13.23 2.73 25.15
C TYR A 698 12.93 1.24 25.00
N GLY A 699 13.05 0.70 23.79
CA GLY A 699 12.79 -0.70 23.52
C GLY A 699 13.73 -1.66 24.24
N GLU A 700 15.02 -1.32 24.37
CA GLU A 700 15.97 -2.10 25.18
C GLU A 700 15.58 -2.10 26.67
N GLN A 701 15.16 -0.95 27.23
CA GLN A 701 14.72 -0.85 28.62
C GLN A 701 13.38 -1.51 28.88
N GLU A 702 12.47 -1.48 27.91
CA GLU A 702 11.21 -2.23 27.93
C GLU A 702 11.45 -3.74 27.97
N ILE A 703 12.36 -4.26 27.14
CA ILE A 703 12.76 -5.68 27.19
C ILE A 703 13.28 -6.04 28.59
N ILE A 704 14.18 -5.23 29.14
CA ILE A 704 14.71 -5.44 30.50
C ILE A 704 13.59 -5.49 31.54
N ALA A 705 12.69 -4.50 31.53
CA ALA A 705 11.61 -4.39 32.50
C ALA A 705 10.55 -5.50 32.34
N THR A 706 10.33 -5.98 31.12
CA THR A 706 9.42 -7.10 30.82
C THR A 706 9.98 -8.42 31.32
N TYR A 707 11.24 -8.74 31.01
CA TYR A 707 11.84 -10.04 31.31
C TYR A 707 12.48 -10.12 32.71
N ALA A 708 12.82 -8.98 33.32
CA ALA A 708 13.43 -8.93 34.66
C ALA A 708 12.88 -7.76 35.53
N PRO A 709 11.56 -7.65 35.75
CA PRO A 709 10.91 -6.47 36.34
C PRO A 709 11.47 -6.08 37.72
N GLN A 710 11.73 -7.07 38.58
CA GLN A 710 12.25 -6.80 39.93
C GLN A 710 13.70 -6.26 39.87
N GLN A 711 14.53 -6.86 39.02
CA GLN A 711 15.92 -6.44 38.84
C GLN A 711 16.01 -5.09 38.12
N ALA A 712 15.10 -4.83 37.17
CA ALA A 712 15.00 -3.56 36.46
C ALA A 712 14.82 -2.39 37.45
N VAL A 713 13.93 -2.54 38.43
CA VAL A 713 13.78 -1.54 39.51
C VAL A 713 14.99 -1.52 40.44
N ALA A 714 15.46 -2.69 40.90
CA ALA A 714 16.55 -2.78 41.86
C ALA A 714 17.88 -2.17 41.38
N THR A 715 18.10 -2.14 40.06
CA THR A 715 19.32 -1.61 39.43
C THR A 715 19.22 -0.13 39.04
N LEU A 716 18.07 0.54 39.21
CA LEU A 716 17.94 1.99 38.98
C LEU A 716 19.00 2.85 39.72
N PRO A 717 19.41 2.54 40.98
CA PRO A 717 20.46 3.30 41.65
C PRO A 717 21.84 3.13 41.02
N ALA A 718 22.08 2.01 40.33
CA ALA A 718 23.31 1.76 39.59
C ALA A 718 23.36 2.57 38.28
N LEU A 719 22.21 2.87 37.67
CA LEU A 719 22.12 3.82 36.55
C LEU A 719 22.26 5.28 37.01
N LEU A 720 21.75 5.58 38.21
CA LEU A 720 21.72 6.93 38.80
C LEU A 720 22.77 7.07 39.91
N VAL A 721 24.03 6.78 39.56
CA VAL A 721 25.18 6.89 40.47
C VAL A 721 25.38 8.33 40.94
N ARG A 722 25.18 9.29 40.04
CA ARG A 722 25.30 10.72 40.35
C ARG A 722 24.08 11.18 41.14
N PRO A 723 24.26 11.85 42.29
CA PRO A 723 23.14 12.39 43.07
C PRO A 723 22.28 13.39 42.27
N GLU A 724 22.90 14.15 41.36
CA GLU A 724 22.21 15.10 40.48
C GLU A 724 21.21 14.41 39.54
N ASP A 725 21.62 13.33 38.88
CA ASP A 725 20.77 12.54 37.97
C ASP A 725 19.59 11.93 38.73
N ARG A 726 19.84 11.42 39.94
CA ARG A 726 18.78 10.89 40.81
C ARG A 726 17.77 11.96 41.20
N GLN A 727 18.25 13.13 41.62
CA GLN A 727 17.39 14.26 41.99
C GLN A 727 16.61 14.76 40.78
N ARG A 728 17.24 14.80 39.61
CA ARG A 728 16.62 15.19 38.33
C ARG A 728 15.45 14.27 37.97
N LEU A 729 15.62 12.95 38.05
CA LEU A 729 14.55 11.99 37.76
C LEU A 729 13.41 12.12 38.79
N LEU A 730 13.73 12.22 40.08
CA LEU A 730 12.70 12.38 41.11
C LEU A 730 11.90 13.68 40.92
N THR A 731 12.57 14.76 40.53
CA THR A 731 11.94 16.05 40.23
C THR A 731 11.01 15.95 39.01
N LEU A 732 11.43 15.24 37.96
CA LEU A 732 10.58 14.94 36.80
C LEU A 732 9.32 14.16 37.22
N LEU A 733 9.48 13.10 38.01
CA LEU A 733 8.35 12.29 38.50
C LEU A 733 7.39 13.13 39.37
N ASP A 734 7.91 14.00 40.24
CA ASP A 734 7.09 14.88 41.07
C ASP A 734 6.33 15.93 40.22
N LYS A 735 6.97 16.49 39.20
CA LYS A 735 6.33 17.43 38.26
C LYS A 735 5.25 16.75 37.43
N LEU A 736 5.53 15.58 36.86
CA LEU A 736 4.54 14.80 36.10
C LEU A 736 3.35 14.39 36.98
N LEU A 737 3.60 13.97 38.22
CA LEU A 737 2.51 13.63 39.15
C LEU A 737 1.65 14.84 39.52
N GLY A 738 2.23 16.05 39.49
CA GLY A 738 1.55 17.32 39.72
C GLY A 738 0.89 17.92 38.47
N ASP A 739 1.16 17.42 37.27
CA ASP A 739 0.66 17.99 36.02
C ASP A 739 -0.83 17.66 35.83
N PRO A 740 -1.70 18.67 35.61
CA PRO A 740 -3.13 18.44 35.41
C PRO A 740 -3.45 17.46 34.27
N ARG A 741 -2.65 17.43 33.20
CA ARG A 741 -2.83 16.53 32.05
C ARG A 741 -2.61 15.06 32.44
N VAL A 742 -1.69 14.81 33.36
CA VAL A 742 -1.42 13.47 33.91
C VAL A 742 -2.48 13.10 34.95
N GLN A 743 -2.91 14.05 35.79
CA GLN A 743 -3.94 13.82 36.80
C GLN A 743 -5.34 13.60 36.23
N SER A 744 -5.64 14.15 35.04
CA SER A 744 -6.89 13.87 34.33
C SER A 744 -7.01 12.42 33.87
N ALA A 745 -5.89 11.70 33.76
CA ALA A 745 -5.87 10.26 33.49
C ALA A 745 -5.93 9.44 34.80
N SER A 746 -6.74 8.37 34.81
CA SER A 746 -6.88 7.51 35.99
C SER A 746 -5.64 6.64 36.25
N VAL A 747 -4.71 7.07 37.10
CA VAL A 747 -3.51 6.26 37.44
C VAL A 747 -3.93 4.89 38.02
N SER A 748 -3.50 3.81 37.36
CA SER A 748 -3.82 2.43 37.78
C SER A 748 -3.09 2.05 39.07
N GLU A 749 -3.60 1.04 39.79
CA GLU A 749 -2.92 0.53 41.00
C GLU A 749 -1.52 -0.01 40.68
N GLN A 750 -1.33 -0.58 39.49
CA GLN A 750 -0.04 -1.10 39.05
C GLN A 750 0.97 0.02 38.81
N GLN A 751 0.58 1.09 38.11
CA GLN A 751 1.40 2.28 37.91
C GLN A 751 1.76 2.95 39.24
N TRP A 752 0.78 3.05 40.15
CA TRP A 752 1.01 3.61 41.48
C TRP A 752 2.01 2.76 42.29
N ALA A 753 1.85 1.43 42.29
CA ALA A 753 2.78 0.53 42.96
C ALA A 753 4.18 0.60 42.34
N ALA A 754 4.30 0.71 41.01
CA ALA A 754 5.57 0.89 40.33
C ALA A 754 6.26 2.20 40.75
N LEU A 755 5.53 3.32 40.78
CA LEU A 755 6.04 4.61 41.25
C LEU A 755 6.58 4.51 42.69
N GLN A 756 5.85 3.86 43.60
CA GLN A 756 6.30 3.69 44.99
C GLN A 756 7.58 2.84 45.07
N ARG A 757 7.69 1.76 44.28
CA ARG A 757 8.91 0.93 44.22
C ARG A 757 10.11 1.71 43.69
N ILE A 758 9.93 2.49 42.63
CA ILE A 758 10.96 3.35 42.05
C ILE A 758 11.47 4.34 43.12
N ARG A 759 10.57 5.06 43.80
CA ARG A 759 10.94 6.01 44.86
C ARG A 759 11.68 5.34 46.01
N ALA A 760 11.21 4.18 46.47
CA ALA A 760 11.82 3.45 47.57
C ALA A 760 13.28 3.06 47.26
N VAL A 761 13.54 2.53 46.06
CA VAL A 761 14.89 2.12 45.65
C VAL A 761 15.81 3.32 45.42
N LEU A 762 15.27 4.48 45.03
CA LEU A 762 16.03 5.72 44.92
C LEU A 762 16.23 6.45 46.27
N GLY A 763 15.65 5.95 47.36
CA GLY A 763 15.77 6.56 48.69
C GLY A 763 14.91 7.82 48.87
N ALA A 764 13.85 7.99 48.06
CA ALA A 764 12.91 9.09 48.14
C ALA A 764 11.71 8.73 49.04
N PRO A 765 11.08 9.71 49.72
CA PRO A 765 9.87 9.47 50.49
C PRO A 765 8.72 8.98 49.58
N PRO A 766 7.80 8.15 50.08
CA PRO A 766 6.68 7.64 49.30
C PRO A 766 5.82 8.78 48.75
N ALA A 767 5.39 8.65 47.49
CA ALA A 767 4.53 9.65 46.87
C ALA A 767 3.15 9.63 47.54
N LYS A 768 2.49 10.79 47.66
CA LYS A 768 1.10 10.90 48.11
C LYS A 768 0.20 10.90 46.88
N ARG A 769 -0.83 10.05 46.87
CA ARG A 769 -1.79 10.02 45.75
C ARG A 769 -2.57 11.33 45.76
N PRO A 770 -2.63 12.07 44.64
CA PRO A 770 -3.46 13.27 44.55
C PRO A 770 -4.90 12.91 44.93
N ALA A 771 -5.57 13.77 45.71
CA ALA A 771 -6.99 13.58 45.97
C ALA A 771 -7.74 13.70 44.63
N LYS A 772 -8.66 12.78 44.33
CA LYS A 772 -9.61 12.96 43.23
C LYS A 772 -10.44 14.21 43.56
N GLU A 773 -10.07 15.37 43.03
CA GLU A 773 -11.01 16.48 42.99
C GLU A 773 -12.15 16.06 42.06
N PRO A 774 -13.43 16.23 42.47
CA PRO A 774 -14.54 16.03 41.56
C PRO A 774 -14.36 17.02 40.43
N VAL A 775 -14.22 16.53 39.20
CA VAL A 775 -14.19 17.37 38.00
C VAL A 775 -15.50 18.16 37.97
N ALA A 776 -15.45 19.41 38.41
CA ALA A 776 -16.51 20.36 38.10
C ALA A 776 -16.56 20.46 36.58
N ALA A 777 -17.76 20.30 36.01
CA ALA A 777 -18.01 20.45 34.59
C ALA A 777 -17.42 21.77 34.10
N LEU A 778 -16.23 21.71 33.51
CA LEU A 778 -15.65 22.83 32.78
C LEU A 778 -16.41 22.90 31.46
N GLU A 779 -17.24 23.93 31.37
CA GLU A 779 -17.84 24.39 30.11
C GLU A 779 -16.74 24.46 29.05
N ARG A 780 -16.91 23.68 27.97
CA ARG A 780 -16.09 23.79 26.77
C ARG A 780 -16.23 25.20 26.22
N VAL A 781 -15.20 26.04 26.37
CA VAL A 781 -15.07 27.29 25.63
C VAL A 781 -14.09 27.07 24.48
N GLN A 782 -14.68 27.00 23.29
CA GLN A 782 -14.19 27.26 21.92
C GLN A 782 -12.98 26.51 21.37
#